data_AF-A0A286UPV1-F1
#
_entry.id   AF-A0A286UPV1-F1
#
_cell.length_a   1.000
_cell.length_b   1.000
_cell.length_c   1.000
_cell.angle_alpha   90.00
_cell.angle_beta   90.00
_cell.angle_gamma   90.00
#
_symmetry.space_group_name_H-M   'P 1'
#
loop_
_entity.id
_entity.type
_entity.pdbx_description
1 polymer ?
#
loop_
_entity_poly.entity_id
_entity_poly.type
_entity_poly.pdbx_seq_one_letter_code
_entity_poly.pdbx_strand_id
1 'polypeptide(L)'
;MSLHYRLEIINVREIIWTYTLRHSRIPDLYAEVEVDGERFHTAVVKKNTNPDWKQKIDLPPVDKEALLWLRVKHHSLFGLDPCLGFVKIRVSDLLLKCHEGPIGLKLYSIEPADTASASGPTGTLRVHLTASDVMKGTASALEDVHLKISTVLPVTRTTSAFNSASNLASECEGGYETLSVVVENLNGLVQFLDYASKIHPYAIIAWELTSSVYKIIRHQLQTDRRVLGLVESMKYTFEFIQDTQKLPEKIKQFEDDLILLLQQIMECCFFVQKYASSDFASRMITPGDNEKIDALSESLSKLRKKIGGDLSLHTAFVSARISEGVEEIIGRQVLENLHPSEMNPYHRPPCLDQTCILIRQKLLTHLLSDTETNVIWLYGCAGCGKSTISKTISENLTEMRHLGAYLFFERGKSSSDPSTVVKTIAYSLAHFDSSLRLRIVASLKENVGWERLSAEKQFEKLLLQPIQAVKDEITGPVVIILDALDECGNLNTRKGLIRVFEKFLDMLPRNFRILITSRPERDIDKCLRGKKSVSLLELDHTSQSSKQDVRKYLDNELRASVSNEDCSIPNDWDDKMDILGEAAAGLFIWASTVIKLVSDSDDPLRKLDNLVNDPRILSKFGLDELYTTVLHTSGISWDDSVSKERYCQLLGLIIFGKMPLSIDDIEALLGFSPRILLSRLTSVLHYKPNEPIRFYHASFGDYLVSPDRLKDAWHIDTSRHNQYIRTRSPRI
;
A
#
# COMPACT_ATOMS: atom_id res chain seq x y z
N MET A 1 8.34 -46.76 -11.10
CA MET A 1 6.93 -46.73 -11.52
C MET A 1 6.09 -46.58 -10.27
N SER A 2 5.59 -45.37 -10.01
CA SER A 2 4.74 -45.07 -8.86
C SER A 2 3.31 -45.52 -9.17
N LEU A 3 2.86 -46.56 -8.47
CA LEU A 3 1.50 -47.09 -8.59
C LEU A 3 0.55 -46.21 -7.78
N HIS A 4 -0.66 -45.97 -8.32
CA HIS A 4 -1.70 -45.25 -7.59
C HIS A 4 -2.46 -46.25 -6.73
N TYR A 5 -2.62 -45.92 -5.44
CA TYR A 5 -3.31 -46.76 -4.47
C TYR A 5 -4.59 -46.08 -3.99
N ARG A 6 -5.65 -46.86 -3.84
CA ARG A 6 -6.91 -46.42 -3.27
C ARG A 6 -7.16 -47.15 -1.97
N LEU A 7 -7.16 -46.42 -0.86
CA LEU A 7 -7.43 -46.91 0.48
C LEU A 7 -8.89 -46.64 0.85
N GLU A 8 -9.64 -47.69 1.16
CA GLU A 8 -10.99 -47.60 1.71
C GLU A 8 -10.95 -47.80 3.23
N ILE A 9 -11.41 -46.79 3.98
CA ILE A 9 -11.61 -46.88 5.42
C ILE A 9 -13.07 -47.23 5.66
N ILE A 10 -13.31 -48.44 6.14
CA ILE A 10 -14.65 -49.01 6.22
C ILE A 10 -15.30 -48.65 7.55
N ASN A 11 -14.73 -49.12 8.67
CA ASN A 11 -15.26 -48.86 10.01
C ASN A 11 -14.21 -49.08 11.10
N VAL A 12 -14.51 -48.64 12.31
CA VAL A 12 -13.80 -49.08 13.52
C VAL A 12 -14.77 -49.78 14.46
N ARG A 13 -14.32 -50.84 15.12
CA ARG A 13 -15.09 -51.59 16.12
C ARG A 13 -14.31 -51.70 17.43
N GLU A 14 -15.03 -51.82 18.54
CA GLU A 14 -14.46 -52.09 19.87
C GLU A 14 -13.50 -50.99 20.36
N ILE A 15 -13.73 -49.72 19.97
CA ILE A 15 -12.87 -48.62 20.42
C ILE A 15 -13.03 -48.43 21.94
N ILE A 16 -11.90 -48.41 22.66
CA ILE A 16 -11.87 -48.18 24.10
C ILE A 16 -11.89 -46.67 24.36
N TRP A 17 -12.93 -46.20 25.04
CA TRP A 17 -13.09 -44.80 25.44
C TRP A 17 -13.14 -44.68 26.96
N THR A 18 -12.10 -44.11 27.58
CA THR A 18 -11.95 -44.00 29.04
C THR A 18 -11.79 -42.55 29.54
N TYR A 19 -11.81 -41.55 28.65
CA TYR A 19 -11.72 -40.14 29.04
C TYR A 19 -13.05 -39.63 29.61
N THR A 20 -13.24 -39.65 30.94
CA THR A 20 -14.33 -38.85 31.58
C THR A 20 -13.92 -38.28 32.94
N LEU A 21 -13.88 -36.94 33.04
CA LEU A 21 -14.01 -36.19 34.31
C LEU A 21 -15.42 -35.57 34.47
N ARG A 22 -16.28 -35.64 33.44
CA ARG A 22 -17.69 -35.23 33.48
C ARG A 22 -18.52 -36.18 32.62
N HIS A 23 -19.71 -36.52 33.11
CA HIS A 23 -20.64 -37.54 32.58
C HIS A 23 -20.66 -37.74 31.05
N SER A 24 -20.44 -39.00 30.65
CA SER A 24 -21.05 -39.73 29.53
C SER A 24 -21.30 -38.97 28.21
N ARG A 25 -20.24 -38.56 27.51
CA ARG A 25 -20.33 -38.26 26.08
C ARG A 25 -19.61 -39.34 25.28
N ILE A 26 -20.37 -40.04 24.45
CA ILE A 26 -19.82 -40.92 23.41
C ILE A 26 -18.98 -40.04 22.47
N PRO A 27 -17.77 -40.46 22.05
CA PRO A 27 -16.87 -39.61 21.26
C PRO A 27 -17.42 -39.37 19.84
N ASP A 28 -17.03 -38.22 19.29
CA ASP A 28 -17.16 -37.88 17.87
C ASP A 28 -15.89 -38.35 17.16
N LEU A 29 -15.98 -39.36 16.28
CA LEU A 29 -14.81 -40.07 15.75
C LEU A 29 -14.57 -39.80 14.27
N TYR A 30 -13.29 -39.69 13.92
CA TYR A 30 -12.80 -39.78 12.54
C TYR A 30 -11.51 -40.61 12.48
N ALA A 31 -11.24 -41.19 11.32
CA ALA A 31 -9.99 -41.87 11.02
C ALA A 31 -9.09 -40.93 10.21
N GLU A 32 -7.80 -40.92 10.51
CA GLU A 32 -6.78 -40.11 9.87
C GLU A 32 -5.70 -41.02 9.29
N VAL A 33 -5.29 -40.74 8.06
CA VAL A 33 -4.24 -41.45 7.33
C VAL A 33 -3.10 -40.48 7.12
N GLU A 34 -1.89 -40.85 7.48
CA GLU A 34 -0.67 -40.11 7.17
C GLU A 34 0.26 -40.99 6.35
N VAL A 35 0.76 -40.47 5.23
CA VAL A 35 1.76 -41.11 4.38
C VAL A 35 2.65 -40.04 3.76
N ASP A 36 3.97 -40.18 3.86
CA ASP A 36 4.97 -39.24 3.35
C ASP A 36 4.73 -37.75 3.71
N GLY A 37 4.17 -37.50 4.89
CA GLY A 37 3.89 -36.16 5.42
C GLY A 37 2.53 -35.56 5.00
N GLU A 38 1.82 -36.19 4.07
CA GLU A 38 0.44 -35.83 3.73
C GLU A 38 -0.55 -36.49 4.69
N ARG A 39 -1.62 -35.76 5.04
CA ARG A 39 -2.66 -36.23 5.96
C ARG A 39 -4.03 -36.17 5.32
N PHE A 40 -4.75 -37.28 5.38
CA PHE A 40 -6.13 -37.43 4.95
C PHE A 40 -7.00 -37.80 6.15
N HIS A 41 -8.28 -37.43 6.13
CA HIS A 41 -9.19 -37.85 7.18
C HIS A 41 -10.58 -38.23 6.65
N THR A 42 -11.26 -39.09 7.38
CA THR A 42 -12.67 -39.40 7.12
C THR A 42 -13.58 -38.30 7.65
N ALA A 43 -14.85 -38.32 7.26
CA ALA A 43 -15.87 -37.50 7.89
C ALA A 43 -16.01 -37.83 9.39
N VAL A 44 -16.21 -36.80 10.22
CA VAL A 44 -16.44 -36.96 11.66
C VAL A 44 -17.85 -37.53 11.89
N VAL A 45 -17.94 -38.69 12.54
CA VAL A 45 -19.21 -39.31 12.95
C VAL A 45 -19.43 -39.03 14.43
N LYS A 46 -20.48 -38.28 14.74
CA LYS A 46 -20.77 -37.81 16.11
C LYS A 46 -21.34 -38.91 17.00
N LYS A 47 -20.95 -38.91 18.27
CA LYS A 47 -21.48 -39.75 19.35
C LYS A 47 -21.55 -41.24 18.99
N ASN A 48 -20.50 -41.77 18.40
CA ASN A 48 -20.45 -43.17 17.96
C ASN A 48 -19.07 -43.79 18.20
N THR A 49 -19.01 -44.89 18.96
CA THR A 49 -17.79 -45.68 19.19
C THR A 49 -17.51 -46.71 18.11
N ASN A 50 -18.44 -46.93 17.19
CA ASN A 50 -18.33 -47.91 16.10
C ASN A 50 -18.78 -47.33 14.73
N PRO A 51 -18.23 -46.19 14.28
CA PRO A 51 -18.64 -45.56 13.02
C PRO A 51 -18.31 -46.42 11.79
N ASP A 52 -19.22 -46.40 10.81
CA ASP A 52 -19.03 -46.92 9.46
C ASP A 52 -18.82 -45.74 8.49
N TRP A 53 -17.60 -45.53 8.02
CA TRP A 53 -17.24 -44.43 7.09
C TRP A 53 -17.40 -44.82 5.63
N LYS A 54 -16.97 -46.04 5.24
CA LYS A 54 -16.91 -46.53 3.85
C LYS A 54 -16.34 -45.49 2.87
N GLN A 55 -15.34 -44.74 3.32
CA GLN A 55 -14.76 -43.63 2.57
C GLN A 55 -13.51 -44.08 1.84
N LYS A 56 -13.45 -43.77 0.54
CA LYS A 56 -12.31 -44.06 -0.33
C LYS A 56 -11.41 -42.85 -0.42
N ILE A 57 -10.12 -43.06 -0.21
CA ILE A 57 -9.07 -42.04 -0.25
C ILE A 57 -8.08 -42.48 -1.32
N ASP A 58 -7.89 -41.64 -2.33
CA ASP A 58 -6.84 -41.82 -3.33
C ASP A 58 -5.53 -41.32 -2.72
N LEU A 59 -4.58 -42.25 -2.52
CA LEU A 59 -3.27 -41.92 -1.99
C LEU A 59 -2.41 -41.29 -3.10
N PRO A 60 -1.51 -40.36 -2.75
CA PRO A 60 -0.54 -39.82 -3.70
C PRO A 60 0.34 -40.96 -4.25
N PRO A 61 1.10 -40.73 -5.34
CA PRO A 61 2.03 -41.71 -5.86
C PRO A 61 3.10 -42.03 -4.81
N VAL A 62 2.98 -43.19 -4.17
CA VAL A 62 3.76 -43.56 -2.97
C VAL A 62 4.52 -44.87 -3.21
N ASP A 63 5.73 -44.97 -2.64
CA ASP A 63 6.55 -46.18 -2.69
C ASP A 63 5.88 -47.35 -1.94
N LYS A 64 6.04 -48.58 -2.42
CA LYS A 64 5.51 -49.78 -1.76
C LYS A 64 6.09 -49.98 -0.35
N GLU A 65 7.27 -49.47 -0.07
CA GLU A 65 7.92 -49.55 1.23
C GLU A 65 7.58 -48.38 2.18
N ALA A 66 6.79 -47.40 1.73
CA ALA A 66 6.34 -46.30 2.59
C ALA A 66 5.47 -46.80 3.74
N LEU A 67 5.52 -46.09 4.87
CA LEU A 67 4.76 -46.42 6.08
C LEU A 67 3.46 -45.62 6.13
N LEU A 68 2.33 -46.33 6.16
CA LEU A 68 1.02 -45.75 6.41
C LEU A 68 0.78 -45.65 7.91
N TRP A 69 0.49 -44.44 8.38
CA TRP A 69 0.03 -44.17 9.74
C TRP A 69 -1.48 -44.01 9.75
N LEU A 70 -2.18 -44.97 10.36
CA LEU A 70 -3.63 -44.96 10.50
C LEU A 70 -3.98 -44.66 11.95
N ARG A 71 -4.70 -43.57 12.21
CA ARG A 71 -5.07 -43.10 13.55
C ARG A 71 -6.58 -42.94 13.66
N VAL A 72 -7.16 -43.26 14.80
CA VAL A 72 -8.56 -42.90 15.13
C VAL A 72 -8.53 -41.83 16.20
N LYS A 73 -9.21 -40.71 15.95
CA LYS A 73 -9.19 -39.52 16.81
C LYS A 73 -10.59 -39.09 17.21
N HIS A 74 -10.70 -38.48 18.39
CA HIS A 74 -11.90 -37.80 18.83
C HIS A 74 -11.83 -36.30 18.47
N HIS A 75 -12.85 -35.80 17.78
CA HIS A 75 -12.93 -34.38 17.40
C HIS A 75 -13.37 -33.49 18.59
N SER A 76 -12.54 -32.53 18.95
CA SER A 76 -12.70 -31.62 20.10
C SER A 76 -12.75 -30.15 19.68
N LEU A 77 -13.63 -29.36 20.31
CA LEU A 77 -13.89 -27.95 19.99
C LEU A 77 -12.70 -26.99 20.26
N PHE A 78 -11.65 -27.46 20.94
CA PHE A 78 -10.50 -26.64 21.37
C PHE A 78 -9.20 -26.96 20.62
N GLY A 79 -9.28 -27.62 19.46
CA GLY A 79 -8.14 -27.81 18.55
C GLY A 79 -7.12 -28.87 18.97
N LEU A 80 -7.38 -29.61 20.06
CA LEU A 80 -6.58 -30.75 20.49
C LEU A 80 -7.43 -32.02 20.39
N ASP A 81 -7.34 -32.72 19.26
CA ASP A 81 -8.10 -33.94 18.97
C ASP A 81 -7.33 -35.18 19.50
N PRO A 82 -7.72 -35.78 20.64
CA PRO A 82 -6.96 -36.88 21.23
C PRO A 82 -7.02 -38.14 20.36
N CYS A 83 -5.88 -38.81 20.21
CA CYS A 83 -5.76 -40.08 19.49
C CYS A 83 -6.16 -41.25 20.41
N LEU A 84 -7.13 -42.05 19.97
CA LEU A 84 -7.65 -43.20 20.71
C LEU A 84 -6.92 -44.49 20.39
N GLY A 85 -6.29 -44.55 19.22
CA GLY A 85 -5.50 -45.68 18.80
C GLY A 85 -4.92 -45.47 17.42
N PHE A 86 -3.77 -46.09 17.18
CA PHE A 86 -3.09 -46.03 15.90
C PHE A 86 -2.47 -47.37 15.51
N VAL A 87 -2.18 -47.51 14.22
CA VAL A 87 -1.41 -48.62 13.66
C VAL A 87 -0.51 -48.08 12.56
N LYS A 88 0.72 -48.59 12.51
CA LYS A 88 1.69 -48.33 11.45
C LYS A 88 1.87 -49.59 10.62
N ILE A 89 1.74 -49.50 9.31
CA ILE A 89 1.89 -50.64 8.40
C ILE A 89 2.50 -50.19 7.07
N ARG A 90 3.38 -50.99 6.46
CA ARG A 90 3.89 -50.69 5.12
C ARG A 90 2.80 -50.86 4.07
N VAL A 91 2.86 -50.07 2.99
CA VAL A 91 1.92 -50.18 1.86
C VAL A 91 1.95 -51.60 1.27
N SER A 92 3.14 -52.19 1.10
CA SER A 92 3.33 -53.56 0.61
C SER A 92 2.69 -54.62 1.53
N ASP A 93 2.93 -54.52 2.83
CA ASP A 93 2.37 -55.41 3.85
C ASP A 93 0.83 -55.31 3.92
N LEU A 94 0.29 -54.10 3.79
CA LEU A 94 -1.16 -53.86 3.79
C LEU A 94 -1.82 -54.40 2.53
N LEU A 95 -1.20 -54.20 1.36
CA LEU A 95 -1.70 -54.68 0.07
C LEU A 95 -1.75 -56.21 0.03
N LEU A 96 -0.71 -56.89 0.53
CA LEU A 96 -0.67 -58.35 0.66
C LEU A 96 -1.80 -58.87 1.55
N LYS A 97 -2.03 -58.23 2.70
CA LYS A 97 -3.10 -58.62 3.62
C LYS A 97 -4.50 -58.37 3.03
N CYS A 98 -4.66 -57.36 2.17
CA CYS A 98 -5.94 -57.02 1.54
C CYS A 98 -6.29 -57.84 0.29
N HIS A 99 -5.41 -58.76 -0.15
CA HIS A 99 -5.60 -59.52 -1.39
C HIS A 99 -6.92 -60.32 -1.45
N GLU A 100 -7.41 -60.81 -0.32
CA GLU A 100 -8.65 -61.59 -0.22
C GLU A 100 -9.86 -60.76 0.24
N GLY A 101 -9.70 -59.44 0.42
CA GLY A 101 -10.77 -58.52 0.84
C GLY A 101 -10.36 -57.60 2.00
N PRO A 102 -11.33 -56.91 2.63
CA PRO A 102 -11.03 -55.96 3.71
C PRO A 102 -10.56 -56.63 5.00
N ILE A 103 -9.50 -56.09 5.60
CA ILE A 103 -8.88 -56.61 6.82
C ILE A 103 -9.16 -55.74 8.05
N GLY A 104 -9.13 -56.34 9.24
CA GLY A 104 -9.17 -55.63 10.52
C GLY A 104 -7.76 -55.45 11.11
N LEU A 105 -7.35 -54.20 11.31
CA LEU A 105 -6.08 -53.84 11.94
C LEU A 105 -6.32 -53.47 13.41
N LYS A 106 -5.57 -54.09 14.31
CA LYS A 106 -5.61 -53.76 15.74
C LYS A 106 -4.91 -52.42 15.99
N LEU A 107 -5.58 -51.51 16.71
CA LEU A 107 -5.07 -50.20 17.11
C LEU A 107 -4.46 -50.29 18.51
N TYR A 108 -3.44 -49.48 18.78
CA TYR A 108 -2.77 -49.39 20.08
C TYR A 108 -2.63 -47.92 20.52
N SER A 109 -2.63 -47.67 21.82
CA SER A 109 -2.41 -46.33 22.41
C SER A 109 -0.93 -45.94 22.49
N ILE A 110 -0.02 -46.92 22.46
CA ILE A 110 1.43 -46.75 22.59
C ILE A 110 2.10 -47.72 21.61
N GLU A 111 3.23 -47.33 20.99
CA GLU A 111 3.99 -48.23 20.10
C GLU A 111 4.47 -49.46 20.91
N PRO A 112 4.25 -50.70 20.43
CA PRO A 112 4.75 -51.88 21.11
C PRO A 112 6.28 -51.95 20.97
N ALA A 113 7.01 -51.35 21.92
CA ALA A 113 8.41 -51.66 22.17
C ALA A 113 8.48 -52.89 23.11
N ASP A 114 9.46 -53.76 22.85
CA ASP A 114 9.62 -55.09 23.44
C ASP A 114 9.23 -55.22 24.94
N THR A 115 8.25 -56.09 25.18
CA THR A 115 7.91 -56.84 26.41
C THR A 115 8.06 -56.15 27.78
N ALA A 116 6.92 -55.77 28.38
CA ALA A 116 6.50 -56.16 29.76
C ALA A 116 5.14 -55.53 30.19
N SER A 117 4.61 -54.55 29.45
CA SER A 117 3.34 -53.89 29.81
C SER A 117 2.54 -53.41 28.60
N ALA A 118 2.38 -54.24 27.56
CA ALA A 118 1.56 -53.87 26.41
C ALA A 118 0.09 -53.77 26.84
N SER A 119 -0.46 -52.55 26.84
CA SER A 119 -1.91 -52.36 26.95
C SER A 119 -2.61 -53.09 25.80
N GLY A 120 -3.73 -53.77 26.09
CA GLY A 120 -4.53 -54.45 25.08
C GLY A 120 -4.95 -53.51 23.93
N PRO A 121 -5.35 -54.06 22.77
CA PRO A 121 -5.73 -53.26 21.61
C PRO A 121 -6.86 -52.28 21.99
N THR A 122 -6.75 -51.04 21.52
CA THR A 122 -7.72 -49.97 21.81
C THR A 122 -8.87 -49.91 20.82
N GLY A 123 -8.89 -50.80 19.83
CA GLY A 123 -9.96 -51.00 18.85
C GLY A 123 -9.47 -51.73 17.61
N THR A 124 -10.37 -52.05 16.68
CA THR A 124 -10.05 -52.69 15.40
C THR A 124 -10.56 -51.83 14.24
N LEU A 125 -9.64 -51.30 13.42
CA LEU A 125 -9.93 -50.51 12.23
C LEU A 125 -9.98 -51.40 10.99
N ARG A 126 -11.12 -51.44 10.29
CA ARG A 126 -11.29 -52.22 9.07
C ARG A 126 -11.00 -51.37 7.83
N VAL A 127 -10.05 -51.83 7.01
CA VAL A 127 -9.59 -51.12 5.81
C VAL A 127 -9.44 -52.08 4.61
N HIS A 128 -9.44 -51.53 3.40
CA HIS A 128 -9.15 -52.27 2.18
C HIS A 128 -8.30 -51.41 1.24
N LEU A 129 -7.16 -51.93 0.78
CA LEU A 129 -6.26 -51.24 -0.13
C LEU A 129 -6.30 -51.91 -1.50
N THR A 130 -6.47 -51.12 -2.56
CA THR A 130 -6.48 -51.57 -3.96
C THR A 130 -5.49 -50.79 -4.80
N ALA A 131 -4.81 -51.45 -5.74
CA ALA A 131 -4.00 -50.79 -6.75
C ALA A 131 -4.88 -50.36 -7.93
N SER A 132 -4.72 -49.13 -8.41
CA SER A 132 -5.49 -48.58 -9.52
C SER A 132 -4.71 -48.72 -10.85
N ASP A 133 -5.19 -49.59 -11.75
CA ASP A 133 -4.67 -49.72 -13.12
C ASP A 133 -5.32 -48.66 -14.03
N VAL A 134 -4.70 -47.48 -14.14
CA VAL A 134 -5.15 -46.43 -15.08
C VAL A 134 -4.47 -46.65 -16.44
N MET A 135 -4.82 -47.74 -17.14
CA MET A 135 -4.43 -47.97 -18.54
C MET A 135 -5.49 -48.80 -19.31
N LYS A 136 -6.76 -48.35 -19.36
CA LYS A 136 -7.77 -48.93 -20.28
C LYS A 136 -8.83 -47.96 -20.84
N GLY A 137 -8.74 -46.65 -20.59
CA GLY A 137 -9.81 -45.69 -20.94
C GLY A 137 -9.58 -44.80 -22.17
N THR A 138 -8.39 -44.77 -22.76
CA THR A 138 -8.01 -43.71 -23.73
C THR A 138 -7.92 -44.17 -25.19
N ALA A 139 -8.35 -45.38 -25.53
CA ALA A 139 -8.26 -45.89 -26.90
C ALA A 139 -9.54 -45.70 -27.75
N SER A 140 -10.71 -45.43 -27.17
CA SER A 140 -11.96 -45.31 -27.97
C SER A 140 -12.44 -43.87 -28.21
N ALA A 141 -11.78 -42.86 -27.65
CA ALA A 141 -12.15 -41.45 -27.83
C ALA A 141 -11.33 -40.73 -28.92
N LEU A 142 -10.30 -41.39 -29.46
CA LEU A 142 -9.38 -40.81 -30.44
C LEU A 142 -9.78 -41.07 -31.91
N GLU A 143 -10.73 -41.98 -32.19
CA GLU A 143 -11.23 -42.20 -33.55
C GLU A 143 -12.32 -41.20 -33.98
N ASP A 144 -13.10 -40.67 -33.04
CA ASP A 144 -14.21 -39.73 -33.36
C ASP A 144 -13.74 -38.29 -33.64
N VAL A 145 -12.55 -37.92 -33.17
CA VAL A 145 -11.99 -36.56 -33.34
C VAL A 145 -11.25 -36.42 -34.67
N HIS A 146 -10.76 -37.52 -35.25
CA HIS A 146 -9.96 -37.50 -36.47
C HIS A 146 -10.79 -37.26 -37.75
N LEU A 147 -12.11 -37.54 -37.73
CA LEU A 147 -12.96 -37.42 -38.91
C LEU A 147 -13.51 -36.01 -39.18
N LYS A 148 -13.40 -35.07 -38.23
CA LYS A 148 -14.06 -33.75 -38.31
C LYS A 148 -13.16 -32.56 -38.63
N ILE A 149 -11.85 -32.76 -38.73
CA ILE A 149 -10.88 -31.65 -38.89
C ILE A 149 -10.46 -31.43 -40.37
N SER A 150 -10.93 -32.26 -41.30
CA SER A 150 -10.46 -32.26 -42.70
C SER A 150 -11.24 -31.37 -43.69
N THR A 151 -12.15 -30.49 -43.26
CA THR A 151 -13.08 -29.82 -44.20
C THR A 151 -13.06 -28.29 -44.26
N VAL A 152 -12.08 -27.58 -43.68
CA VAL A 152 -11.98 -26.12 -43.89
C VAL A 152 -10.53 -25.66 -44.11
N LEU A 153 -10.15 -25.53 -45.39
CA LEU A 153 -8.93 -24.89 -45.93
C LEU A 153 -9.17 -23.37 -46.21
N PRO A 154 -8.19 -22.51 -46.66
CA PRO A 154 -6.73 -22.69 -46.89
C PRO A 154 -5.77 -21.51 -46.49
N VAL A 155 -4.52 -21.90 -46.14
CA VAL A 155 -3.15 -21.51 -46.64
C VAL A 155 -2.88 -20.13 -47.31
N THR A 156 -1.86 -19.36 -46.86
CA THR A 156 -0.54 -19.11 -47.56
C THR A 156 0.37 -17.99 -47.02
N ARG A 157 1.70 -18.29 -47.06
CA ARG A 157 2.94 -17.45 -47.10
C ARG A 157 3.62 -17.02 -45.79
N THR A 158 4.61 -17.81 -45.36
CA THR A 158 6.03 -17.39 -45.14
C THR A 158 6.88 -18.60 -44.70
N THR A 159 7.24 -19.48 -45.64
CA THR A 159 7.99 -20.73 -45.39
C THR A 159 9.51 -20.64 -45.61
N SER A 160 10.10 -19.46 -45.79
CA SER A 160 11.56 -19.33 -45.98
C SER A 160 12.35 -18.97 -44.73
N ALA A 161 11.69 -18.59 -43.62
CA ALA A 161 12.36 -18.31 -42.34
C ALA A 161 12.46 -19.54 -41.41
N PHE A 162 11.64 -20.58 -41.65
CA PHE A 162 11.52 -21.72 -40.74
C PHE A 162 12.63 -22.76 -40.90
N ASN A 163 13.20 -22.90 -42.10
CA ASN A 163 14.22 -23.92 -42.36
C ASN A 163 15.62 -23.55 -41.85
N SER A 164 15.84 -22.31 -41.40
CA SER A 164 17.08 -21.91 -40.74
C SER A 164 17.01 -22.00 -39.22
N ALA A 165 15.82 -22.22 -38.64
CA ALA A 165 15.62 -22.44 -37.21
C ALA A 165 15.53 -23.92 -36.83
N SER A 166 15.22 -24.82 -37.77
CA SER A 166 15.03 -26.25 -37.48
C SER A 166 16.34 -26.99 -37.15
N ASN A 167 17.50 -26.43 -37.49
CA ASN A 167 18.80 -27.05 -37.16
C ASN A 167 19.41 -26.58 -35.83
N LEU A 168 18.74 -25.65 -35.12
CA LEU A 168 19.11 -25.25 -33.75
C LEU A 168 18.09 -25.69 -32.70
N ALA A 169 17.00 -26.34 -33.12
CA ALA A 169 15.87 -26.71 -32.26
C ALA A 169 15.87 -28.20 -31.85
N SER A 170 17.04 -28.86 -31.79
CA SER A 170 17.15 -30.23 -31.28
C SER A 170 17.71 -30.34 -29.85
N GLU A 171 17.84 -29.22 -29.12
CA GLU A 171 18.35 -29.21 -27.73
C GLU A 171 17.42 -28.53 -26.70
N CYS A 172 16.19 -28.14 -27.05
CA CYS A 172 15.30 -27.42 -26.12
C CYS A 172 13.84 -27.89 -26.15
N GLU A 173 13.58 -29.18 -25.89
CA GLU A 173 12.21 -29.66 -25.64
C GLU A 173 11.74 -29.44 -24.18
N GLY A 174 12.64 -29.44 -23.20
CA GLY A 174 12.27 -29.30 -21.78
C GLY A 174 12.00 -27.87 -21.27
N GLY A 175 12.25 -26.84 -22.07
CA GLY A 175 12.02 -25.44 -21.68
C GLY A 175 10.57 -25.00 -21.86
N TYR A 176 9.90 -25.45 -22.93
CA TYR A 176 8.58 -24.97 -23.32
C TYR A 176 7.45 -25.41 -22.38
N GLU A 177 7.51 -26.61 -21.79
CA GLU A 177 6.50 -27.10 -20.82
C GLU A 177 6.59 -26.40 -19.45
N THR A 178 7.78 -26.10 -18.95
CA THR A 178 7.93 -25.37 -17.67
C THR A 178 7.46 -23.92 -17.80
N LEU A 179 7.60 -23.34 -18.99
CA LEU A 179 7.18 -21.99 -19.33
C LEU A 179 5.67 -21.86 -19.47
N SER A 180 5.00 -22.84 -20.08
CA SER A 180 3.54 -22.86 -20.18
C SER A 180 2.91 -22.94 -18.79
N VAL A 181 3.48 -23.76 -17.89
CA VAL A 181 3.03 -23.87 -16.49
C VAL A 181 3.20 -22.54 -15.74
N VAL A 182 4.32 -21.84 -15.89
CA VAL A 182 4.53 -20.53 -15.24
C VAL A 182 3.60 -19.44 -15.78
N VAL A 183 3.33 -19.43 -17.08
CA VAL A 183 2.38 -18.50 -17.71
C VAL A 183 0.94 -18.79 -17.25
N GLU A 184 0.54 -20.05 -17.14
CA GLU A 184 -0.76 -20.45 -16.59
C GLU A 184 -0.91 -20.08 -15.10
N ASN A 185 0.17 -20.18 -14.32
CA ASN A 185 0.17 -19.82 -12.89
C ASN A 185 0.11 -18.31 -12.66
N LEU A 186 0.81 -17.52 -13.48
CA LEU A 186 0.70 -16.06 -13.46
C LEU A 186 -0.71 -15.60 -13.85
N ASN A 187 -1.39 -16.34 -14.73
CA ASN A 187 -2.80 -16.11 -15.05
C ASN A 187 -3.71 -16.37 -13.83
N GLY A 188 -3.45 -17.41 -13.03
CA GLY A 188 -4.13 -17.62 -11.75
C GLY A 188 -3.89 -16.50 -10.73
N LEU A 189 -2.67 -15.96 -10.69
CA LEU A 189 -2.29 -14.80 -9.87
C LEU A 189 -3.06 -13.53 -10.26
N VAL A 190 -3.17 -13.25 -11.55
CA VAL A 190 -3.96 -12.13 -12.09
C VAL A 190 -5.43 -12.28 -11.69
N GLN A 191 -6.00 -13.49 -11.73
CA GLN A 191 -7.38 -13.76 -11.34
C GLN A 191 -7.63 -13.62 -9.82
N PHE A 192 -6.68 -13.99 -8.96
CA PHE A 192 -6.77 -13.77 -7.52
C PHE A 192 -6.70 -12.27 -7.19
N LEU A 193 -5.76 -11.56 -7.81
CA LEU A 193 -5.60 -10.12 -7.63
C LEU A 193 -6.81 -9.35 -8.18
N ASP A 194 -7.53 -9.85 -9.19
CA ASP A 194 -8.84 -9.35 -9.65
C ASP A 194 -9.95 -9.46 -8.57
N TYR A 195 -9.83 -10.41 -7.65
CA TYR A 195 -10.77 -10.56 -6.53
C TYR A 195 -10.33 -9.69 -5.34
N ALA A 196 -9.05 -9.74 -4.97
CA ALA A 196 -8.49 -8.97 -3.85
C ALA A 196 -8.51 -7.44 -4.11
N SER A 197 -8.36 -7.01 -5.37
CA SER A 197 -8.50 -5.60 -5.78
C SER A 197 -9.87 -5.00 -5.47
N LYS A 198 -10.92 -5.83 -5.36
CA LYS A 198 -12.26 -5.40 -4.95
C LYS A 198 -12.37 -5.14 -3.45
N ILE A 199 -11.38 -5.55 -2.66
CA ILE A 199 -11.37 -5.53 -1.20
C ILE A 199 -10.33 -4.53 -0.66
N HIS A 200 -9.14 -4.46 -1.27
CA HIS A 200 -8.05 -3.62 -0.76
C HIS A 200 -7.28 -2.86 -1.88
N PRO A 201 -7.00 -1.54 -1.74
CA PRO A 201 -6.25 -0.75 -2.73
C PRO A 201 -4.85 -1.30 -3.08
N TYR A 202 -4.14 -1.90 -2.12
CA TYR A 202 -2.83 -2.56 -2.39
C TYR A 202 -2.91 -3.74 -3.34
N ALA A 203 -4.03 -4.47 -3.39
CA ALA A 203 -4.19 -5.57 -4.32
C ALA A 203 -4.33 -5.10 -5.77
N ILE A 204 -4.84 -3.89 -6.01
CA ILE A 204 -4.88 -3.26 -7.35
C ILE A 204 -3.46 -2.98 -7.86
N ILE A 205 -2.60 -2.44 -6.99
CA ILE A 205 -1.21 -2.13 -7.33
C ILE A 205 -0.41 -3.40 -7.55
N ALA A 206 -0.55 -4.39 -6.66
CA ALA A 206 0.04 -5.71 -6.83
C ALA A 206 -0.46 -6.40 -8.12
N TRP A 207 -1.73 -6.23 -8.49
CA TRP A 207 -2.29 -6.71 -9.77
C TRP A 207 -1.57 -6.11 -10.96
N GLU A 208 -1.42 -4.78 -11.01
CA GLU A 208 -0.79 -4.09 -12.14
C GLU A 208 0.69 -4.47 -12.28
N LEU A 209 1.43 -4.51 -11.16
CA LEU A 209 2.82 -4.94 -11.14
C LEU A 209 2.97 -6.40 -11.58
N THR A 210 2.14 -7.30 -11.05
CA THR A 210 2.16 -8.73 -11.42
C THR A 210 1.78 -8.93 -12.89
N SER A 211 0.78 -8.21 -13.39
CA SER A 211 0.34 -8.25 -14.79
C SER A 211 1.41 -7.71 -15.76
N SER A 212 2.17 -6.69 -15.34
CA SER A 212 3.30 -6.18 -16.12
C SER A 212 4.46 -7.18 -16.16
N VAL A 213 4.81 -7.80 -15.03
CA VAL A 213 5.79 -8.89 -14.93
C VAL A 213 5.36 -10.06 -15.79
N TYR A 214 4.08 -10.44 -15.76
CA TYR A 214 3.51 -11.49 -16.60
C TYR A 214 3.73 -11.21 -18.09
N LYS A 215 3.48 -9.98 -18.56
CA LYS A 215 3.70 -9.58 -19.95
C LYS A 215 5.18 -9.63 -20.36
N ILE A 216 6.09 -9.22 -19.45
CA ILE A 216 7.54 -9.26 -19.66
C ILE A 216 8.05 -10.70 -19.72
N ILE A 217 7.61 -11.54 -18.78
CA ILE A 217 7.88 -12.99 -18.70
C ILE A 217 7.40 -13.68 -19.98
N ARG A 218 6.17 -13.42 -20.44
CA ARG A 218 5.62 -14.01 -21.67
C ARG A 218 6.45 -13.70 -22.93
N HIS A 219 7.23 -12.61 -22.91
CA HIS A 219 8.03 -12.14 -24.03
C HIS A 219 9.50 -12.59 -24.00
N GLN A 220 10.11 -12.82 -22.82
CA GLN A 220 11.56 -12.94 -22.68
C GLN A 220 12.10 -14.34 -22.34
N LEU A 221 11.24 -15.34 -22.12
CA LEU A 221 11.60 -16.55 -21.36
C LEU A 221 12.06 -17.76 -22.19
N GLN A 222 12.80 -17.58 -23.27
CA GLN A 222 13.49 -18.73 -23.87
C GLN A 222 14.77 -19.16 -23.11
N THR A 223 15.15 -18.56 -21.97
CA THR A 223 16.56 -18.71 -21.53
C THR A 223 16.94 -18.92 -20.05
N ASP A 224 16.12 -18.72 -18.99
CA ASP A 224 16.65 -18.87 -17.61
C ASP A 224 15.81 -19.66 -16.61
N ARG A 225 16.36 -20.78 -16.13
CA ARG A 225 15.76 -21.72 -15.15
C ARG A 225 15.63 -21.18 -13.71
N ARG A 226 16.34 -20.10 -13.34
CA ARG A 226 16.40 -19.62 -11.95
C ARG A 226 15.32 -18.59 -11.59
N VAL A 227 14.87 -17.80 -12.56
CA VAL A 227 13.66 -16.93 -12.41
C VAL A 227 12.41 -17.79 -12.20
N LEU A 228 12.36 -18.98 -12.81
CA LEU A 228 11.28 -19.95 -12.59
C LEU A 228 11.17 -20.36 -11.12
N GLY A 229 12.28 -20.52 -10.39
CA GLY A 229 12.28 -20.88 -8.96
C GLY A 229 11.73 -19.80 -8.03
N LEU A 230 11.98 -18.51 -8.33
CA LEU A 230 11.41 -17.40 -7.57
C LEU A 230 9.90 -17.28 -7.81
N VAL A 231 9.46 -17.42 -9.07
CA VAL A 231 8.03 -17.42 -9.43
C VAL A 231 7.31 -18.63 -8.82
N GLU A 232 7.97 -19.77 -8.71
CA GLU A 232 7.47 -20.97 -8.03
C GLU A 232 7.41 -20.80 -6.49
N SER A 233 8.36 -20.08 -5.89
CA SER A 233 8.30 -19.73 -4.45
C SER A 233 7.18 -18.73 -4.14
N MET A 234 6.93 -17.76 -5.03
CA MET A 234 5.76 -16.89 -4.97
C MET A 234 4.48 -17.75 -5.00
N LYS A 235 4.34 -18.65 -5.99
CA LYS A 235 3.21 -19.59 -6.13
C LYS A 235 2.85 -20.34 -4.83
N TYR A 236 3.82 -20.96 -4.17
CA TYR A 236 3.55 -21.73 -2.92
C TYR A 236 3.07 -20.87 -1.74
N THR A 237 3.46 -19.60 -1.71
CA THR A 237 3.00 -18.67 -0.66
C THR A 237 1.55 -18.26 -0.89
N PHE A 238 1.05 -18.36 -2.13
CA PHE A 238 -0.31 -17.97 -2.52
C PHE A 238 -1.33 -19.10 -2.56
N GLU A 239 -0.94 -20.33 -2.89
CA GLU A 239 -1.85 -21.50 -2.80
C GLU A 239 -2.43 -21.63 -1.38
N PHE A 240 -1.62 -21.29 -0.36
CA PHE A 240 -2.04 -21.19 1.05
C PHE A 240 -3.17 -20.17 1.31
N ILE A 241 -3.27 -19.11 0.50
CA ILE A 241 -4.29 -18.06 0.63
C ILE A 241 -5.54 -18.44 -0.17
N GLN A 242 -5.40 -19.14 -1.30
CA GLN A 242 -6.54 -19.67 -2.05
C GLN A 242 -7.34 -20.71 -1.24
N ASP A 243 -6.67 -21.51 -0.40
CA ASP A 243 -7.33 -22.47 0.51
C ASP A 243 -8.15 -21.79 1.63
N THR A 244 -8.05 -20.46 1.78
CA THR A 244 -8.86 -19.68 2.73
C THR A 244 -10.17 -19.15 2.15
N GLN A 245 -10.69 -19.67 1.02
CA GLN A 245 -11.99 -19.30 0.41
C GLN A 245 -13.27 -19.45 1.30
N LYS A 246 -13.13 -19.65 2.62
CA LYS A 246 -14.21 -19.59 3.62
C LYS A 246 -14.08 -18.43 4.61
N LEU A 247 -13.42 -17.34 4.25
CA LEU A 247 -13.05 -16.26 5.19
C LEU A 247 -13.74 -14.88 5.06
N PRO A 248 -15.03 -14.72 4.70
CA PRO A 248 -15.68 -13.42 4.97
C PRO A 248 -15.59 -13.00 6.45
N GLU A 249 -15.52 -13.96 7.38
CA GLU A 249 -15.51 -13.69 8.82
C GLU A 249 -14.12 -13.53 9.47
N LYS A 250 -13.01 -13.94 8.82
CA LYS A 250 -11.65 -13.74 9.40
C LYS A 250 -10.79 -12.68 8.69
N ILE A 251 -11.25 -12.03 7.62
CA ILE A 251 -10.50 -10.93 6.96
C ILE A 251 -10.24 -9.76 7.94
N LYS A 252 -11.13 -9.52 8.90
CA LYS A 252 -10.89 -8.54 10.00
C LYS A 252 -9.83 -8.97 11.03
N GLN A 253 -9.43 -10.24 11.06
CA GLN A 253 -8.42 -10.76 12.01
C GLN A 253 -7.00 -10.82 11.43
N PHE A 254 -6.83 -10.64 10.11
CA PHE A 254 -5.55 -10.88 9.40
C PHE A 254 -5.15 -9.75 8.44
N GLU A 255 -5.69 -8.55 8.61
CA GLU A 255 -5.46 -7.40 7.72
C GLU A 255 -3.96 -7.02 7.64
N ASP A 256 -3.28 -6.97 8.79
CA ASP A 256 -1.85 -6.65 8.86
C ASP A 256 -0.95 -7.72 8.21
N ASP A 257 -1.32 -8.99 8.33
CA ASP A 257 -0.57 -10.10 7.74
C ASP A 257 -0.77 -10.21 6.21
N LEU A 258 -1.95 -9.82 5.72
CA LEU A 258 -2.23 -9.69 4.29
C LEU A 258 -1.43 -8.54 3.65
N ILE A 259 -1.30 -7.41 4.35
CA ILE A 259 -0.51 -6.26 3.92
C ILE A 259 0.97 -6.65 3.78
N LEU A 260 1.54 -7.33 4.78
CA LEU A 260 2.94 -7.78 4.74
C LEU A 260 3.23 -8.75 3.58
N LEU A 261 2.28 -9.62 3.27
CA LEU A 261 2.39 -10.50 2.13
C LEU A 261 2.39 -9.71 0.81
N LEU A 262 1.40 -8.83 0.60
CA LEU A 262 1.29 -7.98 -0.61
C LEU A 262 2.58 -7.18 -0.87
N GLN A 263 3.23 -6.69 0.19
CA GLN A 263 4.51 -6.02 0.10
C GLN A 263 5.63 -6.93 -0.39
N GLN A 264 5.75 -8.13 0.17
CA GLN A 264 6.78 -9.09 -0.23
C GLN A 264 6.63 -9.51 -1.69
N ILE A 265 5.39 -9.60 -2.17
CA ILE A 265 5.06 -9.90 -3.58
C ILE A 265 5.53 -8.76 -4.48
N MET A 266 5.25 -7.51 -4.09
CA MET A 266 5.72 -6.34 -4.83
C MET A 266 7.24 -6.29 -4.91
N GLU A 267 7.96 -6.56 -3.81
CA GLU A 267 9.44 -6.65 -3.80
C GLU A 267 9.95 -7.71 -4.79
N CYS A 268 9.32 -8.88 -4.84
CA CYS A 268 9.67 -9.93 -5.80
C CYS A 268 9.39 -9.49 -7.24
N CYS A 269 8.24 -8.83 -7.50
CA CYS A 269 7.91 -8.29 -8.81
C CYS A 269 8.95 -7.26 -9.26
N PHE A 270 9.39 -6.34 -8.39
CA PHE A 270 10.43 -5.37 -8.72
C PHE A 270 11.77 -6.02 -9.04
N PHE A 271 12.17 -7.02 -8.27
CA PHE A 271 13.39 -7.77 -8.54
C PHE A 271 13.35 -8.44 -9.92
N VAL A 272 12.23 -9.10 -10.25
CA VAL A 272 12.04 -9.75 -11.55
C VAL A 272 12.02 -8.75 -12.71
N GLN A 273 11.37 -7.60 -12.56
CA GLN A 273 11.40 -6.52 -13.57
C GLN A 273 12.83 -6.01 -13.81
N LYS A 274 13.57 -5.71 -12.72
CA LYS A 274 14.96 -5.26 -12.79
C LYS A 274 15.83 -6.28 -13.53
N TYR A 275 15.72 -7.57 -13.17
CA TYR A 275 16.45 -8.66 -13.81
C TYR A 275 16.15 -8.73 -15.33
N ALA A 276 14.86 -8.70 -15.70
CA ALA A 276 14.42 -8.84 -17.09
C ALA A 276 14.84 -7.67 -18.01
N SER A 277 15.08 -6.48 -17.46
CA SER A 277 15.47 -5.28 -18.20
C SER A 277 16.95 -5.22 -18.64
N SER A 278 17.79 -6.18 -18.22
CA SER A 278 19.24 -6.20 -18.50
C SER A 278 19.63 -7.00 -19.77
N ASP A 279 20.74 -6.64 -20.45
CA ASP A 279 21.27 -7.36 -21.63
C ASP A 279 21.86 -8.73 -21.26
N PHE A 280 21.82 -9.71 -22.18
CA PHE A 280 22.23 -11.11 -21.96
C PHE A 280 23.64 -11.27 -21.34
N ALA A 281 24.59 -10.41 -21.66
CA ALA A 281 25.94 -10.43 -21.06
C ALA A 281 26.00 -9.80 -19.65
N SER A 282 25.07 -8.90 -19.32
CA SER A 282 24.87 -8.34 -17.97
C SER A 282 24.07 -9.27 -17.05
N ARG A 283 23.41 -10.30 -17.61
CA ARG A 283 22.70 -11.37 -16.88
C ARG A 283 23.64 -12.45 -16.32
N MET A 284 24.95 -12.37 -16.61
CA MET A 284 25.95 -13.15 -15.89
C MET A 284 26.13 -12.59 -14.48
N ILE A 285 25.24 -13.06 -13.60
CA ILE A 285 25.23 -13.06 -12.13
C ILE A 285 26.39 -12.28 -11.50
N THR A 286 26.10 -11.10 -10.95
CA THR A 286 26.96 -10.52 -9.92
C THR A 286 26.70 -11.24 -8.58
N PRO A 287 27.73 -11.50 -7.74
CA PRO A 287 27.58 -12.26 -6.50
C PRO A 287 26.45 -11.78 -5.57
N GLY A 288 26.17 -10.47 -5.55
CA GLY A 288 25.13 -9.87 -4.71
C GLY A 288 23.69 -10.13 -5.15
N ASP A 289 23.44 -10.54 -6.40
CA ASP A 289 22.09 -10.87 -6.86
C ASP A 289 21.62 -12.24 -6.32
N ASN A 290 22.54 -13.17 -6.08
CA ASN A 290 22.24 -14.48 -5.48
C ASN A 290 21.83 -14.34 -4.00
N GLU A 291 22.57 -13.53 -3.24
CA GLU A 291 22.28 -13.27 -1.82
C GLU A 291 20.90 -12.61 -1.65
N LYS A 292 20.50 -11.74 -2.59
CA LYS A 292 19.16 -11.14 -2.61
C LYS A 292 18.05 -12.14 -2.92
N ILE A 293 18.27 -13.07 -3.86
CA ILE A 293 17.31 -14.13 -4.18
C ILE A 293 17.08 -15.01 -2.95
N ASP A 294 18.16 -15.44 -2.29
CA ASP A 294 18.10 -16.26 -1.09
C ASP A 294 17.37 -15.53 0.05
N ALA A 295 17.66 -14.23 0.24
CA ALA A 295 16.99 -13.40 1.23
C ALA A 295 15.48 -13.22 0.97
N LEU A 296 15.07 -12.98 -0.29
CA LEU A 296 13.67 -12.87 -0.68
C LEU A 296 12.91 -14.19 -0.48
N SER A 297 13.50 -15.32 -0.88
CA SER A 297 12.93 -16.66 -0.68
C SER A 297 12.81 -17.02 0.81
N GLU A 298 13.79 -16.63 1.63
CA GLU A 298 13.74 -16.85 3.08
C GLU A 298 12.67 -15.97 3.74
N SER A 299 12.49 -14.72 3.30
CA SER A 299 11.46 -13.80 3.82
C SER A 299 10.04 -14.31 3.53
N LEU A 300 9.78 -14.76 2.29
CA LEU A 300 8.52 -15.41 1.91
C LEU A 300 8.23 -16.64 2.78
N SER A 301 9.25 -17.48 3.03
CA SER A 301 9.14 -18.65 3.91
C SER A 301 8.83 -18.29 5.37
N LYS A 302 9.42 -17.21 5.89
CA LYS A 302 9.16 -16.70 7.26
C LYS A 302 7.75 -16.12 7.40
N LEU A 303 7.30 -15.33 6.43
CA LEU A 303 5.93 -14.79 6.37
C LEU A 303 4.88 -15.90 6.32
N ARG A 304 5.12 -16.95 5.52
CA ARG A 304 4.28 -18.15 5.47
C ARG A 304 4.14 -18.83 6.85
N LYS A 305 5.25 -18.98 7.59
CA LYS A 305 5.24 -19.59 8.93
C LYS A 305 4.49 -18.76 9.96
N LYS A 306 4.55 -17.42 9.86
CA LYS A 306 3.84 -16.49 10.75
C LYS A 306 2.32 -16.61 10.58
N ILE A 307 1.82 -16.68 9.35
CA ILE A 307 0.38 -16.83 9.06
C ILE A 307 -0.10 -18.26 9.39
N GLY A 308 0.80 -19.26 9.33
CA GLY A 308 0.55 -20.66 9.67
C GLY A 308 0.54 -21.02 11.17
N GLY A 309 0.76 -20.06 12.08
CA GLY A 309 0.60 -20.27 13.53
C GLY A 309 1.75 -20.99 14.25
N ASP A 310 2.96 -21.04 13.68
CA ASP A 310 4.10 -21.73 14.32
C ASP A 310 5.03 -20.73 15.04
N LEU A 311 4.96 -20.69 16.37
CA LEU A 311 5.72 -19.80 17.25
C LEU A 311 7.06 -20.44 17.65
N SER A 312 8.18 -19.93 17.13
CA SER A 312 9.42 -19.66 17.92
C SER A 312 10.59 -19.19 17.03
N LEU A 313 10.74 -17.87 16.88
CA LEU A 313 11.95 -17.26 16.27
C LEU A 313 12.42 -16.02 17.06
N HIS A 314 12.33 -16.06 18.39
CA HIS A 314 12.76 -14.96 19.25
C HIS A 314 14.29 -14.94 19.52
N THR A 315 15.00 -16.05 19.32
CA THR A 315 16.40 -16.19 19.77
C THR A 315 17.43 -15.79 18.70
N ALA A 316 17.10 -15.92 17.40
CA ALA A 316 18.00 -15.53 16.32
C ALA A 316 18.06 -14.00 16.11
N PHE A 317 17.01 -13.27 16.51
CA PHE A 317 16.89 -11.81 16.30
C PHE A 317 17.76 -10.98 17.26
N VAL A 318 18.16 -11.54 18.41
CA VAL A 318 18.89 -10.80 19.46
C VAL A 318 20.39 -10.73 19.18
N SER A 319 20.98 -11.68 18.44
CA SER A 319 22.42 -11.68 18.14
C SER A 319 22.79 -10.77 16.98
N ALA A 320 21.91 -10.57 15.99
CA ALA A 320 22.17 -9.67 14.85
C ALA A 320 22.08 -8.18 15.27
N ARG A 321 21.24 -7.86 16.27
CA ARG A 321 21.02 -6.48 16.74
C ARG A 321 22.16 -5.85 17.54
N ILE A 322 23.09 -6.64 18.09
CA ILE A 322 24.15 -6.11 18.96
C ILE A 322 25.30 -5.47 18.16
N SER A 323 25.60 -5.98 16.95
CA SER A 323 26.62 -5.34 16.09
C SER A 323 26.07 -4.17 15.28
N GLU A 324 24.78 -4.21 14.90
CA GLU A 324 24.10 -3.12 14.17
C GLU A 324 23.86 -1.89 15.06
N GLY A 325 23.59 -2.10 16.35
CA GLY A 325 23.29 -1.03 17.30
C GLY A 325 24.44 -0.06 17.58
N VAL A 326 25.71 -0.48 17.42
CA VAL A 326 26.87 0.40 17.68
C VAL A 326 27.14 1.36 16.52
N GLU A 327 27.01 0.90 15.26
CA GLU A 327 27.09 1.77 14.09
C GLU A 327 25.87 2.69 13.96
N GLU A 328 24.70 2.23 14.41
CA GLU A 328 23.46 3.01 14.44
C GLU A 328 23.54 4.19 15.42
N ILE A 329 24.12 4.03 16.61
CA ILE A 329 24.29 5.11 17.60
C ILE A 329 25.27 6.18 17.10
N ILE A 330 26.41 5.79 16.52
CA ILE A 330 27.41 6.74 15.99
C ILE A 330 26.86 7.45 14.74
N GLY A 331 26.13 6.73 13.88
CA GLY A 331 25.47 7.29 12.71
C GLY A 331 24.44 8.36 13.08
N ARG A 332 23.60 8.12 14.09
CA ARG A 332 22.58 9.09 14.55
C ARG A 332 23.18 10.41 15.03
N GLN A 333 24.25 10.38 15.84
CA GLN A 333 24.91 11.61 16.31
C GLN A 333 25.47 12.47 15.17
N VAL A 334 26.03 11.84 14.13
CA VAL A 334 26.54 12.59 12.97
C VAL A 334 25.38 13.17 12.14
N LEU A 335 24.28 12.43 12.01
CA LEU A 335 23.09 12.88 11.30
C LEU A 335 22.37 14.03 11.99
N GLU A 336 22.45 14.16 13.32
CA GLU A 336 21.90 15.30 14.06
C GLU A 336 22.49 16.65 13.61
N ASN A 337 23.73 16.66 13.12
CA ASN A 337 24.35 17.86 12.53
C ASN A 337 23.61 18.37 11.28
N LEU A 338 22.81 17.52 10.61
CA LEU A 338 22.01 17.96 9.46
C LEU A 338 20.97 19.01 9.86
N HIS A 339 20.59 19.09 11.14
CA HIS A 339 19.52 19.96 11.65
C HIS A 339 18.28 19.90 10.75
N PRO A 340 17.67 18.70 10.57
CA PRO A 340 16.51 18.53 9.69
C PRO A 340 15.33 19.35 10.18
N SER A 341 14.48 19.80 9.25
CA SER A 341 13.21 20.43 9.63
C SER A 341 12.30 19.41 10.29
N GLU A 342 11.79 19.73 11.48
CA GLU A 342 10.68 18.97 12.07
C GLU A 342 9.40 19.21 11.28
N MET A 343 8.90 18.16 10.65
CA MET A 343 7.65 18.16 9.90
C MET A 343 6.76 17.08 10.49
N ASN A 344 5.65 17.48 11.11
CA ASN A 344 4.68 16.55 11.69
C ASN A 344 3.46 16.40 10.75
N PRO A 345 3.38 15.30 9.96
CA PRO A 345 2.29 15.08 9.03
C PRO A 345 1.00 14.56 9.68
N TYR A 346 1.01 14.20 10.97
CA TYR A 346 -0.14 13.57 11.66
C TYR A 346 -1.35 14.50 11.81
N HIS A 347 -1.18 15.81 11.59
CA HIS A 347 -2.27 16.78 11.70
C HIS A 347 -3.09 16.95 10.42
N ARG A 348 -2.69 16.34 9.29
CA ARG A 348 -3.46 16.40 8.03
C ARG A 348 -4.21 15.08 7.81
N PRO A 349 -5.55 15.11 7.66
CA PRO A 349 -6.30 13.91 7.37
C PRO A 349 -5.97 13.39 5.94
N PRO A 350 -6.01 12.07 5.72
CA PRO A 350 -5.95 11.50 4.37
C PRO A 350 -7.23 11.81 3.57
N CYS A 351 -7.24 11.44 2.29
CA CYS A 351 -8.45 11.44 1.47
C CYS A 351 -9.56 10.66 2.16
N LEU A 352 -10.77 11.22 2.14
CA LEU A 352 -11.97 10.50 2.54
C LEU A 352 -12.11 9.21 1.70
N ASP A 353 -12.58 8.15 2.34
CA ASP A 353 -12.85 6.89 1.66
C ASP A 353 -13.70 7.11 0.40
N GLN A 354 -13.34 6.41 -0.66
CA GLN A 354 -13.97 6.50 -1.98
C GLN A 354 -13.89 7.85 -2.72
N THR A 355 -13.06 8.79 -2.25
CA THR A 355 -12.71 10.02 -2.99
C THR A 355 -11.33 9.92 -3.64
N CYS A 356 -11.16 10.59 -4.79
CA CYS A 356 -9.89 10.71 -5.51
C CYS A 356 -9.23 9.36 -5.84
N ILE A 357 -10.02 8.30 -6.01
CA ILE A 357 -9.50 6.93 -6.19
C ILE A 357 -8.64 6.83 -7.45
N LEU A 358 -9.13 7.36 -8.57
CA LEU A 358 -8.47 7.24 -9.86
C LEU A 358 -7.09 7.92 -9.88
N ILE A 359 -6.99 9.12 -9.31
CA ILE A 359 -5.72 9.85 -9.26
C ILE A 359 -4.73 9.17 -8.31
N ARG A 360 -5.21 8.65 -7.17
CA ARG A 360 -4.38 7.91 -6.21
C ARG A 360 -3.81 6.64 -6.82
N GLN A 361 -4.64 5.86 -7.52
CA GLN A 361 -4.20 4.67 -8.23
C GLN A 361 -3.14 5.03 -9.27
N LYS A 362 -3.43 5.97 -10.16
CA LYS A 362 -2.48 6.42 -11.19
C LYS A 362 -1.12 6.85 -10.62
N LEU A 363 -1.13 7.57 -9.49
CA LEU A 363 0.08 7.96 -8.79
C LEU A 363 0.85 6.76 -8.25
N LEU A 364 0.18 5.85 -7.51
CA LEU A 364 0.84 4.68 -6.94
C LEU A 364 1.38 3.75 -8.02
N THR A 365 0.59 3.44 -9.05
CA THR A 365 1.03 2.66 -10.21
C THR A 365 2.31 3.23 -10.81
N HIS A 366 2.34 4.54 -11.04
CA HIS A 366 3.47 5.18 -11.69
C HIS A 366 4.69 5.28 -10.77
N LEU A 367 4.50 5.60 -9.48
CA LEU A 367 5.60 5.68 -8.51
C LEU A 367 6.24 4.33 -8.26
N LEU A 368 5.46 3.26 -8.39
CA LEU A 368 5.91 1.92 -8.10
C LEU A 368 6.44 1.20 -9.33
N SER A 369 5.89 1.45 -10.53
CA SER A 369 6.33 0.78 -11.76
C SER A 369 7.74 1.19 -12.24
N ASP A 370 8.39 0.31 -13.01
CA ASP A 370 9.61 0.63 -13.74
C ASP A 370 9.31 1.54 -14.94
N THR A 371 9.20 2.84 -14.68
CA THR A 371 8.99 3.88 -15.70
C THR A 371 10.29 4.62 -16.02
N GLU A 372 10.38 5.21 -17.21
CA GLU A 372 11.52 6.06 -17.61
C GLU A 372 11.55 7.42 -16.89
N THR A 373 10.47 7.79 -16.20
CA THR A 373 10.34 9.08 -15.52
C THR A 373 10.55 8.93 -14.01
N ASN A 374 11.53 9.66 -13.47
CA ASN A 374 11.84 9.66 -12.05
C ASN A 374 10.94 10.59 -11.25
N VAL A 375 10.29 11.55 -11.89
CA VAL A 375 9.55 12.61 -11.23
C VAL A 375 8.12 12.63 -11.71
N ILE A 376 7.16 12.70 -10.79
CA ILE A 376 5.78 13.04 -11.08
C ILE A 376 5.50 14.42 -10.52
N TRP A 377 5.05 15.33 -11.38
CA TRP A 377 4.56 16.63 -10.95
C TRP A 377 3.02 16.63 -10.97
N LEU A 378 2.42 16.51 -9.78
CA LEU A 378 0.98 16.66 -9.56
C LEU A 378 0.66 18.15 -9.36
N TYR A 379 0.19 18.81 -10.40
CA TYR A 379 -0.12 20.25 -10.35
C TYR A 379 -1.62 20.53 -10.43
N GLY A 380 -2.04 21.66 -9.89
CA GLY A 380 -3.44 22.08 -9.94
C GLY A 380 -3.69 23.35 -9.15
N CYS A 381 -4.89 23.90 -9.26
CA CYS A 381 -5.29 25.13 -8.57
C CYS A 381 -5.29 24.97 -7.04
N ALA A 382 -5.39 26.09 -6.35
CA ALA A 382 -5.44 26.09 -4.90
C ALA A 382 -6.69 25.33 -4.40
N GLY A 383 -6.54 24.46 -3.40
CA GLY A 383 -7.68 23.80 -2.75
C GLY A 383 -8.35 22.65 -3.53
N CYS A 384 -7.73 22.13 -4.59
CA CYS A 384 -8.18 20.92 -5.28
C CYS A 384 -7.80 19.59 -4.59
N GLY A 385 -7.19 19.62 -3.40
CA GLY A 385 -6.91 18.41 -2.61
C GLY A 385 -5.54 17.75 -2.82
N LYS A 386 -4.60 18.40 -3.52
CA LYS A 386 -3.24 17.86 -3.76
C LYS A 386 -2.52 17.36 -2.51
N SER A 387 -2.51 18.16 -1.45
CA SER A 387 -1.82 17.80 -0.20
C SER A 387 -2.47 16.64 0.53
N THR A 388 -3.80 16.56 0.49
CA THR A 388 -4.57 15.43 1.01
C THR A 388 -4.27 14.14 0.25
N ILE A 389 -4.21 14.21 -1.09
CA ILE A 389 -3.78 13.09 -1.94
C ILE A 389 -2.35 12.68 -1.60
N SER A 390 -1.41 13.65 -1.52
CA SER A 390 0.00 13.35 -1.19
C SER A 390 0.15 12.68 0.17
N LYS A 391 -0.66 13.10 1.16
CA LYS A 391 -0.71 12.50 2.49
C LYS A 391 -1.16 11.05 2.43
N THR A 392 -2.24 10.74 1.72
CA THR A 392 -2.68 9.35 1.53
C THR A 392 -1.64 8.51 0.81
N ILE A 393 -1.04 9.04 -0.26
CA ILE A 393 0.06 8.36 -0.97
C ILE A 393 1.24 8.09 -0.02
N SER A 394 1.58 9.04 0.86
CA SER A 394 2.65 8.86 1.85
C SER A 394 2.34 7.73 2.83
N GLU A 395 1.10 7.60 3.30
CA GLU A 395 0.69 6.52 4.21
C GLU A 395 0.78 5.18 3.51
N ASN A 396 0.26 5.10 2.28
CA ASN A 396 0.35 3.90 1.46
C ASN A 396 1.82 3.47 1.25
N LEU A 397 2.71 4.40 0.91
CA LEU A 397 4.13 4.11 0.70
C LEU A 397 4.88 3.82 2.00
N THR A 398 4.46 4.38 3.13
CA THR A 398 5.03 4.08 4.45
C THR A 398 4.73 2.65 4.84
N GLU A 399 3.45 2.26 4.72
CA GLU A 399 3.03 0.89 4.97
C GLU A 399 3.84 -0.06 4.08
N MET A 400 3.93 0.21 2.78
CA MET A 400 4.69 -0.60 1.82
C MET A 400 6.22 -0.48 1.90
N ARG A 401 6.77 0.26 2.87
CA ARG A 401 8.22 0.49 3.04
C ARG A 401 8.93 1.05 1.79
N HIS A 402 8.24 1.85 1.00
CA HIS A 402 8.78 2.55 -0.17
C HIS A 402 8.92 4.06 0.04
N LEU A 403 8.45 4.61 1.16
CA LEU A 403 8.58 6.04 1.47
C LEU A 403 9.97 6.36 2.05
N GLY A 404 10.84 6.96 1.24
CA GLY A 404 12.16 7.41 1.67
C GLY A 404 12.15 8.76 2.40
N ALA A 405 11.28 9.68 1.99
CA ALA A 405 11.10 10.96 2.67
C ALA A 405 9.74 11.59 2.34
N TYR A 406 9.14 12.28 3.30
CA TYR A 406 7.97 13.13 3.08
C TYR A 406 8.20 14.51 3.70
N LEU A 407 8.21 15.53 2.85
CA LEU A 407 8.29 16.92 3.25
C LEU A 407 7.04 17.64 2.76
N PHE A 408 6.45 18.46 3.63
CA PHE A 408 5.33 19.33 3.28
C PHE A 408 5.67 20.78 3.62
N PHE A 409 5.28 21.69 2.74
CA PHE A 409 5.57 23.11 2.89
C PHE A 409 4.29 23.89 3.22
N GLU A 410 4.45 24.86 4.11
CA GLU A 410 3.45 25.87 4.43
C GLU A 410 4.12 27.24 4.43
N ARG A 411 3.51 28.19 3.72
CA ARG A 411 4.06 29.54 3.56
C ARG A 411 4.21 30.22 4.92
N GLY A 412 5.39 30.79 5.18
CA GLY A 412 5.70 31.52 6.41
C GLY A 412 6.17 30.65 7.58
N LYS A 413 6.12 29.31 7.49
CA LYS A 413 6.75 28.44 8.48
C LYS A 413 8.26 28.35 8.27
N SER A 414 9.04 28.46 9.34
CA SER A 414 10.50 28.28 9.32
C SER A 414 10.89 26.86 8.88
N SER A 415 10.08 25.85 9.19
CA SER A 415 10.27 24.47 8.73
C SER A 415 10.21 24.33 7.21
N SER A 416 9.59 25.29 6.51
CA SER A 416 9.44 25.33 5.05
C SER A 416 10.55 26.11 4.33
N ASP A 417 11.67 26.39 5.02
CA ASP A 417 12.79 27.10 4.40
C ASP A 417 13.49 26.22 3.33
N PRO A 418 13.71 26.74 2.11
CA PRO A 418 14.35 25.96 1.04
C PRO A 418 15.75 25.41 1.38
N SER A 419 16.48 26.05 2.29
CA SER A 419 17.83 25.63 2.69
C SER A 419 17.86 24.35 3.55
N THR A 420 16.72 23.94 4.12
CA THR A 420 16.64 22.72 4.94
C THR A 420 16.24 21.50 4.11
N VAL A 421 15.64 21.68 2.93
CA VAL A 421 15.06 20.60 2.11
C VAL A 421 16.04 19.46 1.86
N VAL A 422 17.25 19.77 1.37
CA VAL A 422 18.28 18.76 1.09
C VAL A 422 18.69 18.01 2.35
N LYS A 423 18.83 18.72 3.46
CA LYS A 423 19.27 18.17 4.76
C LYS A 423 18.22 17.22 5.33
N THR A 424 16.94 17.63 5.27
CA THR A 424 15.80 16.84 5.72
C THR A 424 15.63 15.58 4.88
N ILE A 425 15.78 15.66 3.55
CA ILE A 425 15.75 14.46 2.69
C ILE A 425 16.90 13.51 3.03
N ALA A 426 18.13 14.03 3.19
CA ALA A 426 19.29 13.20 3.51
C ALA A 426 19.12 12.50 4.87
N TYR A 427 18.60 13.22 5.86
CA TYR A 427 18.27 12.68 7.17
C TYR A 427 17.24 11.56 7.07
N SER A 428 16.12 11.77 6.36
CA SER A 428 15.07 10.76 6.20
C SER A 428 15.55 9.52 5.45
N LEU A 429 16.33 9.70 4.38
CA LEU A 429 16.92 8.59 3.61
C LEU A 429 17.91 7.76 4.44
N ALA A 430 18.67 8.39 5.34
CA ALA A 430 19.56 7.68 6.26
C ALA A 430 18.80 6.89 7.36
N HIS A 431 17.55 7.26 7.65
CA HIS A 431 16.68 6.47 8.52
C HIS A 431 15.95 5.36 7.77
N PHE A 432 15.67 5.59 6.48
CA PHE A 432 15.03 4.63 5.61
C PHE A 432 15.90 3.41 5.34
N ASP A 433 17.20 3.59 5.03
CA ASP A 433 18.09 2.50 4.64
C ASP A 433 19.50 2.64 5.24
N SER A 434 20.09 1.51 5.63
CA SER A 434 21.38 1.46 6.32
C SER A 434 22.57 1.71 5.37
N SER A 435 22.51 1.26 4.12
CA SER A 435 23.54 1.55 3.11
C SER A 435 23.56 3.05 2.80
N LEU A 436 22.39 3.67 2.61
CA LEU A 436 22.27 5.13 2.46
C LEU A 436 22.84 5.86 3.68
N ARG A 437 22.51 5.41 4.89
CA ARG A 437 23.04 5.99 6.14
C ARG A 437 24.56 6.03 6.14
N LEU A 438 25.22 4.90 5.83
CA LEU A 438 26.68 4.80 5.82
C LEU A 438 27.30 5.78 4.83
N ARG A 439 26.76 5.88 3.60
CA ARG A 439 27.26 6.79 2.57
C ARG A 439 27.05 8.26 2.93
N ILE A 440 25.91 8.61 3.51
CA ILE A 440 25.59 9.99 3.92
C ILE A 440 26.49 10.40 5.10
N VAL A 441 26.66 9.54 6.10
CA VAL A 441 27.54 9.80 7.25
C VAL A 441 29.00 9.95 6.81
N ALA A 442 29.47 9.12 5.87
CA ALA A 442 30.81 9.28 5.29
C ALA A 442 30.98 10.63 4.59
N SER A 443 30.01 11.02 3.77
CA SER A 443 30.00 12.33 3.09
C SER A 443 30.04 13.51 4.08
N LEU A 444 29.31 13.42 5.20
CA LEU A 444 29.34 14.46 6.25
C LEU A 444 30.71 14.56 6.93
N LYS A 445 31.38 13.42 7.18
CA LYS A 445 32.71 13.38 7.82
C LYS A 445 33.81 13.90 6.92
N GLU A 446 33.75 13.61 5.62
CA GLU A 446 34.77 14.03 4.64
C GLU A 446 34.69 15.52 4.29
N ASN A 447 33.50 16.13 4.42
CA ASN A 447 33.23 17.50 3.98
C ASN A 447 33.08 18.46 5.16
N VAL A 448 34.21 18.88 5.74
CA VAL A 448 34.22 19.93 6.77
C VAL A 448 33.60 21.22 6.22
N GLY A 449 32.58 21.74 6.91
CA GLY A 449 31.88 22.98 6.50
C GLY A 449 30.83 22.80 5.40
N TRP A 450 30.29 21.59 5.21
CA TRP A 450 29.21 21.29 4.25
C TRP A 450 27.99 22.23 4.37
N GLU A 451 27.72 22.77 5.55
CA GLU A 451 26.65 23.74 5.82
C GLU A 451 26.76 25.02 4.98
N ARG A 452 27.99 25.43 4.62
CA ARG A 452 28.27 26.66 3.86
C ARG A 452 28.26 26.44 2.35
N LEU A 453 28.09 25.19 1.91
CA LEU A 453 28.01 24.86 0.48
C LEU A 453 26.71 25.39 -0.13
N SER A 454 26.74 25.63 -1.45
CA SER A 454 25.51 25.95 -2.18
C SER A 454 24.53 24.78 -2.14
N ALA A 455 23.24 25.06 -2.35
CA ALA A 455 22.21 24.02 -2.39
C ALA A 455 22.53 22.92 -3.42
N GLU A 456 23.11 23.29 -4.57
CA GLU A 456 23.56 22.34 -5.59
C GLU A 456 24.66 21.40 -5.08
N LYS A 457 25.63 21.94 -4.34
CA LYS A 457 26.74 21.14 -3.78
C LYS A 457 26.28 20.28 -2.61
N GLN A 458 25.35 20.77 -1.79
CA GLN A 458 24.73 19.95 -0.75
C GLN A 458 23.95 18.79 -1.38
N PHE A 459 23.13 19.04 -2.42
CA PHE A 459 22.38 17.99 -3.10
C PHE A 459 23.31 16.94 -3.73
N GLU A 460 24.35 17.40 -4.44
CA GLU A 460 25.33 16.51 -5.07
C GLU A 460 26.00 15.59 -4.06
N LYS A 461 26.51 16.13 -2.94
CA LYS A 461 27.30 15.37 -1.97
C LYS A 461 26.48 14.57 -0.97
N LEU A 462 25.31 15.07 -0.55
CA LEU A 462 24.50 14.45 0.50
C LEU A 462 23.39 13.55 -0.05
N LEU A 463 22.98 13.73 -1.31
CA LEU A 463 21.92 12.93 -1.92
C LEU A 463 22.42 12.18 -3.14
N LEU A 464 22.84 12.87 -4.20
CA LEU A 464 23.10 12.24 -5.49
C LEU A 464 24.23 11.20 -5.41
N GLN A 465 25.38 11.55 -4.84
CA GLN A 465 26.52 10.63 -4.71
C GLN A 465 26.18 9.41 -3.83
N PRO A 466 25.62 9.57 -2.61
CA PRO A 466 25.14 8.43 -1.81
C PRO A 466 24.15 7.53 -2.56
N ILE A 467 23.14 8.13 -3.21
CA ILE A 467 22.11 7.42 -3.98
C ILE A 467 22.73 6.62 -5.13
N GLN A 468 23.66 7.22 -5.88
CA GLN A 468 24.34 6.54 -6.99
C GLN A 468 25.23 5.38 -6.51
N ALA A 469 25.84 5.50 -5.33
CA ALA A 469 26.71 4.47 -4.77
C ALA A 469 25.94 3.20 -4.35
N VAL A 470 24.67 3.32 -3.97
CA VAL A 470 23.85 2.21 -3.45
C VAL A 470 22.69 1.82 -4.37
N LYS A 471 22.61 2.42 -5.56
CA LYS A 471 21.49 2.21 -6.51
C LYS A 471 21.22 0.74 -6.83
N ASP A 472 22.26 -0.09 -6.81
CA ASP A 472 22.18 -1.52 -7.10
C ASP A 472 21.92 -2.38 -5.85
N GLU A 473 22.25 -1.85 -4.67
CA GLU A 473 22.02 -2.45 -3.35
C GLU A 473 20.56 -2.35 -2.92
N ILE A 474 19.85 -1.28 -3.28
CA ILE A 474 18.43 -1.09 -2.93
C ILE A 474 17.51 -1.71 -3.98
N THR A 475 16.62 -2.60 -3.54
CA THR A 475 15.62 -3.27 -4.40
C THR A 475 14.29 -2.52 -4.35
N GLY A 476 13.68 -2.30 -5.50
CA GLY A 476 12.40 -1.59 -5.61
C GLY A 476 12.53 -0.06 -5.52
N PRO A 477 11.41 0.66 -5.70
CA PRO A 477 11.37 2.11 -5.73
C PRO A 477 11.50 2.72 -4.32
N VAL A 478 12.27 3.80 -4.19
CA VAL A 478 12.35 4.68 -3.03
C VAL A 478 11.74 6.02 -3.42
N VAL A 479 10.66 6.40 -2.75
CA VAL A 479 9.85 7.57 -3.10
C VAL A 479 10.12 8.72 -2.13
N ILE A 480 10.41 9.89 -2.69
CA ILE A 480 10.51 11.17 -1.97
C ILE A 480 9.29 12.02 -2.35
N ILE A 481 8.56 12.51 -1.36
CA ILE A 481 7.39 13.37 -1.58
C ILE A 481 7.73 14.79 -1.13
N LEU A 482 7.54 15.76 -2.04
CA LEU A 482 7.64 17.20 -1.82
C LEU A 482 6.26 17.84 -2.01
N ASP A 483 5.51 17.97 -0.93
CA ASP A 483 4.14 18.50 -0.95
C ASP A 483 4.11 20.02 -0.81
N ALA A 484 3.37 20.67 -1.71
CA ALA A 484 3.16 22.12 -1.80
C ALA A 484 4.46 22.91 -2.06
N LEU A 485 5.26 22.53 -3.07
CA LEU A 485 6.54 23.19 -3.38
C LEU A 485 6.42 24.72 -3.61
N ASP A 486 5.27 25.21 -4.07
CA ASP A 486 4.98 26.65 -4.20
C ASP A 486 4.90 27.39 -2.85
N GLU A 487 4.80 26.67 -1.75
CA GLU A 487 4.83 27.19 -0.37
C GLU A 487 6.21 27.06 0.30
N CYS A 488 7.21 26.47 -0.38
CA CYS A 488 8.58 26.35 0.10
C CYS A 488 9.32 27.70 -0.01
N GLY A 489 9.34 28.48 1.07
CA GLY A 489 9.87 29.84 1.07
C GLY A 489 9.10 30.78 0.14
N ASN A 490 9.83 31.71 -0.50
CA ASN A 490 9.29 32.62 -1.50
C ASN A 490 10.07 32.49 -2.82
N LEU A 491 9.58 33.14 -3.88
CA LEU A 491 10.16 33.07 -5.22
C LEU A 491 11.65 33.43 -5.27
N ASN A 492 12.18 34.26 -4.36
CA ASN A 492 13.61 34.57 -4.31
C ASN A 492 14.41 33.52 -3.52
N THR A 493 13.91 33.07 -2.37
CA THR A 493 14.64 32.13 -1.51
C THR A 493 14.68 30.72 -2.10
N ARG A 494 13.63 30.29 -2.82
CA ARG A 494 13.59 28.96 -3.44
C ARG A 494 14.38 28.81 -4.73
N LYS A 495 14.95 29.90 -5.29
CA LYS A 495 15.72 29.86 -6.56
C LYS A 495 16.85 28.83 -6.52
N GLY A 496 17.55 28.72 -5.40
CA GLY A 496 18.62 27.74 -5.23
C GLY A 496 18.10 26.30 -5.36
N LEU A 497 16.95 26.01 -4.76
CA LEU A 497 16.31 24.71 -4.83
C LEU A 497 15.76 24.41 -6.25
N ILE A 498 15.21 25.40 -6.93
CA ILE A 498 14.78 25.24 -8.34
C ILE A 498 15.99 24.88 -9.22
N ARG A 499 17.14 25.55 -9.06
CA ARG A 499 18.38 25.22 -9.79
C ARG A 499 18.88 23.79 -9.51
N VAL A 500 18.72 23.32 -8.27
CA VAL A 500 19.01 21.93 -7.91
C VAL A 500 18.16 20.98 -8.77
N PHE A 501 16.85 21.22 -8.84
CA PHE A 501 15.94 20.38 -9.62
C PHE A 501 16.19 20.46 -11.13
N GLU A 502 16.48 21.66 -11.64
CA GLU A 502 16.88 21.86 -13.03
C GLU A 502 18.12 21.04 -13.39
N LYS A 503 19.09 20.94 -12.48
CA LYS A 503 20.37 20.28 -12.73
C LYS A 503 20.36 18.76 -12.50
N PHE A 504 19.68 18.28 -11.46
CA PHE A 504 19.93 16.93 -10.94
C PHE A 504 18.78 15.94 -11.07
N LEU A 505 17.54 16.37 -11.38
CA LEU A 505 16.41 15.43 -11.49
C LEU A 505 16.64 14.33 -12.53
N ASP A 506 17.25 14.69 -13.67
CA ASP A 506 17.57 13.75 -14.75
C ASP A 506 18.76 12.83 -14.44
N MET A 507 19.46 13.04 -13.32
CA MET A 507 20.62 12.24 -12.90
C MET A 507 20.28 11.19 -11.82
N LEU A 508 19.03 11.17 -11.34
CA LEU A 508 18.59 10.22 -10.33
C LEU A 508 18.48 8.80 -10.91
N PRO A 509 18.96 7.77 -10.19
CA PRO A 509 18.75 6.38 -10.59
C PRO A 509 17.26 6.04 -10.69
N ARG A 510 16.87 5.15 -11.59
CA ARG A 510 15.45 4.80 -11.86
C ARG A 510 14.67 4.35 -10.62
N ASN A 511 15.32 3.69 -9.67
CA ASN A 511 14.69 3.28 -8.42
C ASN A 511 14.44 4.44 -7.44
N PHE A 512 14.91 5.66 -7.70
CA PHE A 512 14.61 6.82 -6.87
C PHE A 512 13.58 7.71 -7.56
N ARG A 513 12.41 7.82 -6.96
CA ARG A 513 11.24 8.52 -7.49
C ARG A 513 10.91 9.75 -6.66
N ILE A 514 10.42 10.81 -7.30
CA ILE A 514 10.00 12.04 -6.62
C ILE A 514 8.57 12.38 -7.02
N LEU A 515 7.68 12.51 -6.03
CA LEU A 515 6.36 13.13 -6.20
C LEU A 515 6.46 14.59 -5.75
N ILE A 516 6.23 15.53 -6.68
CA ILE A 516 6.14 16.95 -6.38
C ILE A 516 4.68 17.37 -6.52
N THR A 517 4.11 18.00 -5.50
CA THR A 517 2.83 18.69 -5.63
C THR A 517 3.05 20.20 -5.59
N SER A 518 2.37 20.94 -6.47
CA SER A 518 2.39 22.41 -6.41
C SER A 518 1.29 23.07 -7.22
N ARG A 519 1.15 24.39 -7.08
CA ARG A 519 0.55 25.22 -8.13
C ARG A 519 1.52 25.37 -9.32
N PRO A 520 1.02 25.63 -10.55
CA PRO A 520 1.87 25.90 -11.71
C PRO A 520 2.45 27.33 -11.68
N GLU A 521 3.17 27.69 -10.61
CA GLU A 521 3.91 28.95 -10.56
C GLU A 521 5.00 28.97 -11.64
N ARG A 522 5.30 30.15 -12.18
CA ARG A 522 6.12 30.31 -13.40
C ARG A 522 7.51 29.70 -13.30
N ASP A 523 8.16 29.78 -12.14
CA ASP A 523 9.49 29.20 -11.90
C ASP A 523 9.44 27.68 -11.81
N ILE A 524 8.43 27.12 -11.14
CA ILE A 524 8.23 25.66 -11.04
C ILE A 524 7.85 25.06 -12.40
N ASP A 525 6.92 25.70 -13.12
CA ASP A 525 6.48 25.24 -14.44
C ASP A 525 7.65 25.22 -15.43
N LYS A 526 8.46 26.28 -15.48
CA LYS A 526 9.66 26.33 -16.32
C LYS A 526 10.69 25.27 -15.97
N CYS A 527 10.83 24.95 -14.68
CA CYS A 527 11.78 23.96 -14.19
C CYS A 527 11.37 22.53 -14.55
N LEU A 528 10.08 22.21 -14.47
CA LEU A 528 9.58 20.84 -14.54
C LEU A 528 9.00 20.48 -15.91
N ARG A 529 8.33 21.42 -16.59
CA ARG A 529 7.67 21.16 -17.87
C ARG A 529 8.70 20.95 -18.99
N GLY A 530 8.49 19.91 -19.80
CA GLY A 530 9.35 19.59 -20.95
C GLY A 530 10.61 18.79 -20.61
N LYS A 531 10.84 18.46 -19.34
CA LYS A 531 11.90 17.53 -18.94
C LYS A 531 11.52 16.08 -19.23
N LYS A 532 12.49 15.29 -19.72
CA LYS A 532 12.28 13.87 -20.03
C LYS A 532 12.02 13.01 -18.80
N SER A 533 12.64 13.34 -17.66
CA SER A 533 12.46 12.61 -16.40
C SER A 533 11.16 12.96 -15.65
N VAL A 534 10.36 13.92 -16.16
CA VAL A 534 9.18 14.45 -15.46
C VAL A 534 7.89 14.05 -16.17
N SER A 535 7.02 13.34 -15.45
CA SER A 535 5.64 13.05 -15.82
C SER A 535 4.71 14.13 -15.28
N LEU A 536 3.87 14.69 -16.14
CA LEU A 536 2.95 15.78 -15.80
C LEU A 536 1.57 15.21 -15.49
N LEU A 537 1.02 15.55 -14.32
CA LEU A 537 -0.30 15.13 -13.91
C LEU A 537 -1.10 16.32 -13.38
N GLU A 538 -2.13 16.71 -14.12
CA GLU A 538 -3.01 17.80 -13.72
C GLU A 538 -4.16 17.28 -12.86
N LEU A 539 -4.36 17.93 -11.71
CA LEU A 539 -5.56 17.79 -10.90
C LEU A 539 -6.56 18.88 -11.33
N ASP A 540 -7.28 18.57 -12.41
CA ASP A 540 -8.27 19.46 -13.00
C ASP A 540 -9.57 19.46 -12.17
N HIS A 541 -9.75 20.51 -11.38
CA HIS A 541 -10.96 20.74 -10.59
C HIS A 541 -12.25 20.85 -11.43
N THR A 542 -12.15 21.23 -12.71
CA THR A 542 -13.33 21.37 -13.58
C THR A 542 -13.86 20.03 -14.09
N SER A 543 -13.06 18.97 -13.96
CA SER A 543 -13.44 17.62 -14.37
C SER A 543 -14.63 17.08 -13.58
N GLN A 544 -15.47 16.28 -14.25
CA GLN A 544 -16.64 15.68 -13.62
C GLN A 544 -16.27 14.77 -12.44
N SER A 545 -15.13 14.08 -12.51
CA SER A 545 -14.63 13.26 -11.41
C SER A 545 -14.33 14.10 -10.16
N SER A 546 -13.72 15.28 -10.33
CA SER A 546 -13.41 16.18 -9.20
C SER A 546 -14.68 16.75 -8.57
N LYS A 547 -15.66 17.14 -9.39
CA LYS A 547 -16.97 17.58 -8.89
C LYS A 547 -17.69 16.47 -8.10
N GLN A 548 -17.68 15.25 -8.61
CA GLN A 548 -18.27 14.09 -7.92
C GLN A 548 -17.57 13.79 -6.59
N ASP A 549 -16.24 13.84 -6.55
CA ASP A 549 -15.48 13.64 -5.31
C ASP A 549 -15.80 14.72 -4.27
N VAL A 550 -15.92 15.98 -4.69
CA VAL A 550 -16.29 17.08 -3.78
C VAL A 550 -17.74 16.95 -3.29
N ARG A 551 -18.68 16.54 -4.14
CA ARG A 551 -20.05 16.24 -3.72
C ARG A 551 -20.11 15.13 -2.67
N LYS A 552 -19.36 14.03 -2.87
CA LYS A 552 -19.26 12.94 -1.89
C LYS A 552 -18.67 13.43 -0.56
N TYR A 553 -17.64 14.27 -0.63
CA TYR A 553 -17.04 14.86 0.56
C TYR A 553 -18.03 15.76 1.33
N LEU A 554 -18.77 16.63 0.61
CA LEU A 554 -19.84 17.44 1.19
C LEU A 554 -20.89 16.56 1.89
N ASP A 555 -21.39 15.55 1.19
CA ASP A 555 -22.40 14.63 1.69
C ASP A 555 -21.95 13.95 2.99
N ASN A 556 -20.74 13.36 3.00
CA ASN A 556 -20.22 12.67 4.18
C ASN A 556 -20.08 13.58 5.40
N GLU A 557 -19.39 14.72 5.24
CA GLU A 557 -19.06 15.60 6.35
C GLU A 557 -20.27 16.37 6.88
N LEU A 558 -21.17 16.82 6.00
CA LEU A 558 -22.39 17.50 6.42
C LEU A 558 -23.38 16.53 7.07
N ARG A 559 -23.48 15.28 6.61
CA ARG A 559 -24.29 14.27 7.30
C ARG A 559 -23.77 14.06 8.72
N ALA A 560 -22.47 13.94 8.90
CA ALA A 560 -21.85 13.81 10.23
C ALA A 560 -22.08 15.04 11.11
N SER A 561 -22.15 16.24 10.53
CA SER A 561 -22.37 17.49 11.27
C SER A 561 -23.84 17.74 11.64
N VAL A 562 -24.78 17.20 10.87
CA VAL A 562 -26.23 17.46 11.01
C VAL A 562 -26.95 16.30 11.72
N SER A 563 -26.41 15.09 11.63
CA SER A 563 -27.00 13.90 12.24
C SER A 563 -26.64 13.81 13.72
N ASN A 564 -27.44 14.46 14.57
CA ASN A 564 -27.50 14.23 16.01
C ASN A 564 -28.78 13.45 16.37
N GLU A 565 -28.86 12.90 17.59
CA GLU A 565 -29.99 12.06 18.05
C GLU A 565 -31.38 12.71 17.85
N ASP A 566 -31.45 14.04 17.77
CA ASP A 566 -32.69 14.82 17.65
C ASP A 566 -33.02 15.34 16.24
N CYS A 567 -32.17 15.12 15.23
CA CYS A 567 -32.35 15.69 13.88
C CYS A 567 -32.24 14.63 12.78
N SER A 568 -33.33 14.41 12.04
CA SER A 568 -33.34 13.55 10.85
C SER A 568 -32.83 14.30 9.62
N ILE A 569 -32.18 13.57 8.73
CA ILE A 569 -31.73 14.10 7.44
C ILE A 569 -32.98 14.46 6.59
N PRO A 570 -33.06 15.69 6.05
CA PRO A 570 -34.17 16.11 5.19
C PRO A 570 -34.34 15.25 3.93
N ASN A 571 -35.57 15.16 3.42
CA ASN A 571 -35.87 14.40 2.19
C ASN A 571 -35.23 15.02 0.92
N ASP A 572 -34.97 16.33 0.93
CA ASP A 572 -34.36 17.09 -0.16
C ASP A 572 -32.82 17.16 -0.05
N TRP A 573 -32.22 16.29 0.75
CA TRP A 573 -30.78 16.33 1.04
C TRP A 573 -29.90 16.14 -0.20
N ASP A 574 -30.22 15.15 -1.04
CA ASP A 574 -29.42 14.89 -2.24
C ASP A 574 -29.46 16.07 -3.22
N ASP A 575 -30.61 16.73 -3.36
CA ASP A 575 -30.76 17.94 -4.18
C ASP A 575 -29.88 19.08 -3.63
N LYS A 576 -29.83 19.26 -2.30
CA LYS A 576 -28.94 20.24 -1.65
C LYS A 576 -27.47 19.91 -1.90
N MET A 577 -27.08 18.65 -1.83
CA MET A 577 -25.70 18.23 -2.09
C MET A 577 -25.32 18.40 -3.57
N ASP A 578 -26.24 18.19 -4.50
CA ASP A 578 -26.03 18.45 -5.92
C ASP A 578 -25.80 19.95 -6.19
N ILE A 579 -26.64 20.81 -5.58
CA ILE A 579 -26.52 22.27 -5.71
C ILE A 579 -25.16 22.75 -5.16
N LEU A 580 -24.79 22.32 -3.95
CA LEU A 580 -23.51 22.72 -3.33
C LEU A 580 -22.32 22.09 -4.06
N GLY A 581 -22.44 20.85 -4.55
CA GLY A 581 -21.41 20.16 -5.31
C GLY A 581 -21.09 20.88 -6.62
N GLU A 582 -22.11 21.35 -7.34
CA GLU A 582 -21.91 22.16 -8.54
C GLU A 582 -21.32 23.53 -8.19
N ALA A 583 -21.80 24.17 -7.12
CA ALA A 583 -21.29 25.46 -6.66
C ALA A 583 -19.82 25.42 -6.23
N ALA A 584 -19.37 24.29 -5.69
CA ALA A 584 -17.99 24.06 -5.32
C ALA A 584 -17.04 24.00 -6.52
N ALA A 585 -17.54 23.74 -7.72
CA ALA A 585 -16.74 23.60 -8.95
C ALA A 585 -15.51 22.67 -8.78
N GLY A 586 -15.67 21.58 -8.04
CA GLY A 586 -14.60 20.61 -7.76
C GLY A 586 -13.49 21.11 -6.82
N LEU A 587 -13.73 22.16 -6.04
CA LEU A 587 -12.78 22.69 -5.04
C LEU A 587 -13.12 22.18 -3.64
N PHE A 588 -12.30 21.28 -3.09
CA PHE A 588 -12.45 20.77 -1.72
C PHE A 588 -12.40 21.86 -0.66
N ILE A 589 -11.59 22.91 -0.88
CA ILE A 589 -11.55 24.05 0.03
C ILE A 589 -12.91 24.74 0.14
N TRP A 590 -13.63 24.85 -0.98
CA TRP A 590 -14.95 25.44 -0.99
C TRP A 590 -15.88 24.61 -0.11
N ALA A 591 -15.87 23.29 -0.32
CA ALA A 591 -16.67 22.36 0.47
C ALA A 591 -16.31 22.43 1.96
N SER A 592 -15.03 22.38 2.30
CA SER A 592 -14.58 22.46 3.71
C SER A 592 -14.96 23.77 4.39
N THR A 593 -15.04 24.88 3.63
CA THR A 593 -15.49 26.17 4.17
C THR A 593 -16.98 26.15 4.43
N VAL A 594 -17.78 25.59 3.51
CA VAL A 594 -19.23 25.40 3.69
C VAL A 594 -19.52 24.47 4.86
N ILE A 595 -18.82 23.36 4.96
CA ILE A 595 -18.91 22.43 6.10
C ILE A 595 -18.70 23.19 7.41
N LYS A 596 -17.58 23.90 7.56
CA LYS A 596 -17.33 24.72 8.77
C LYS A 596 -18.41 25.74 9.05
N LEU A 597 -18.89 26.46 8.03
CA LEU A 597 -19.97 27.45 8.19
C LEU A 597 -21.26 26.82 8.73
N VAL A 598 -21.55 25.57 8.36
CA VAL A 598 -22.71 24.82 8.81
C VAL A 598 -22.47 24.21 10.19
N SER A 599 -21.31 23.57 10.42
CA SER A 599 -20.95 22.92 11.68
C SER A 599 -20.77 23.90 12.84
N ASP A 600 -20.30 25.12 12.57
CA ASP A 600 -20.14 26.18 13.59
C ASP A 600 -21.45 26.94 13.87
N SER A 601 -22.57 26.58 13.21
CA SER A 601 -23.87 27.24 13.39
C SER A 601 -24.66 26.61 14.52
N ASP A 602 -25.35 27.44 15.32
CA ASP A 602 -26.32 26.97 16.33
C ASP A 602 -27.56 26.29 15.70
N ASP A 603 -27.79 26.53 14.40
CA ASP A 603 -28.82 25.88 13.59
C ASP A 603 -28.20 25.45 12.24
N PRO A 604 -27.58 24.25 12.17
CA PRO A 604 -26.90 23.76 10.97
C PRO A 604 -27.84 23.59 9.78
N LEU A 605 -29.06 23.08 9.98
CA LEU A 605 -30.03 22.85 8.91
C LEU A 605 -30.49 24.16 8.28
N ARG A 606 -30.88 25.15 9.09
CA ARG A 606 -31.25 26.47 8.57
C ARG A 606 -30.09 27.16 7.89
N LYS A 607 -28.86 27.01 8.42
CA LYS A 607 -27.67 27.57 7.78
C LYS A 607 -27.42 26.94 6.42
N LEU A 608 -27.55 25.62 6.31
CA LEU A 608 -27.47 24.88 5.06
C LEU A 608 -28.52 25.38 4.06
N ASP A 609 -29.78 25.51 4.47
CA ASP A 609 -30.86 26.03 3.62
C ASP A 609 -30.57 27.45 3.11
N ASN A 610 -30.05 28.33 3.97
CA ASN A 610 -29.68 29.69 3.56
C ASN A 610 -28.56 29.68 2.51
N LEU A 611 -27.57 28.80 2.64
CA LEU A 611 -26.46 28.70 1.70
C LEU A 611 -26.93 28.15 0.35
N VAL A 612 -27.77 27.11 0.36
CA VAL A 612 -28.34 26.50 -0.86
C VAL A 612 -29.22 27.50 -1.61
N ASN A 613 -29.87 28.44 -0.91
CA ASN A 613 -30.72 29.46 -1.52
C ASN A 613 -30.02 30.80 -1.78
N ASP A 614 -28.72 30.93 -1.47
CA ASP A 614 -28.00 32.21 -1.64
C ASP A 614 -27.62 32.44 -3.11
N PRO A 615 -28.21 33.43 -3.80
CA PRO A 615 -27.91 33.69 -5.20
C PRO A 615 -26.44 34.06 -5.44
N ARG A 616 -25.69 34.53 -4.44
CA ARG A 616 -24.25 34.82 -4.58
C ARG A 616 -23.43 33.55 -4.72
N ILE A 617 -23.85 32.48 -4.04
CA ILE A 617 -23.23 31.16 -4.13
C ILE A 617 -23.60 30.46 -5.45
N LEU A 618 -24.84 30.65 -5.89
CA LEU A 618 -25.37 29.98 -7.09
C LEU A 618 -25.08 30.69 -8.42
N SER A 619 -24.88 32.02 -8.42
CA SER A 619 -24.77 32.81 -9.67
C SER A 619 -23.37 32.83 -10.27
N LYS A 620 -22.34 32.60 -9.46
CA LYS A 620 -20.95 32.52 -9.89
C LYS A 620 -20.27 31.44 -9.06
N PHE A 621 -19.89 30.35 -9.73
CA PHE A 621 -19.28 29.20 -9.08
C PHE A 621 -17.80 29.49 -8.78
N GLY A 622 -17.33 29.05 -7.61
CA GLY A 622 -15.92 29.16 -7.25
C GLY A 622 -15.63 29.74 -5.85
N LEU A 623 -14.34 29.87 -5.56
CA LEU A 623 -13.82 30.28 -4.25
C LEU A 623 -14.06 31.75 -3.92
N ASP A 624 -14.02 32.59 -4.94
CA ASP A 624 -14.06 34.03 -4.78
C ASP A 624 -15.41 34.52 -4.24
N GLU A 625 -16.50 33.95 -4.74
CA GLU A 625 -17.86 34.19 -4.28
C GLU A 625 -18.11 33.63 -2.88
N LEU A 626 -17.52 32.48 -2.57
CA LEU A 626 -17.57 31.93 -1.23
C LEU A 626 -16.87 32.86 -0.23
N TYR A 627 -15.67 33.35 -0.55
CA TYR A 627 -14.95 34.30 0.29
C TYR A 627 -15.71 35.62 0.44
N THR A 628 -16.29 36.12 -0.64
CA THR A 628 -17.19 37.27 -0.62
C THR A 628 -18.36 37.03 0.34
N THR A 629 -18.97 35.85 0.29
CA THR A 629 -20.08 35.46 1.17
C THR A 629 -19.64 35.35 2.64
N VAL A 630 -18.49 34.74 2.92
CA VAL A 630 -17.90 34.69 4.27
C VAL A 630 -17.68 36.09 4.82
N LEU A 631 -17.07 36.99 4.02
CA LEU A 631 -16.78 38.36 4.44
C LEU A 631 -18.06 39.17 4.67
N HIS A 632 -19.11 38.98 3.87
CA HIS A 632 -20.40 39.65 4.09
C HIS A 632 -21.18 39.09 5.29
N THR A 633 -21.11 37.78 5.53
CA THR A 633 -21.88 37.12 6.60
C THR A 633 -21.16 37.05 7.94
N SER A 634 -19.89 37.48 8.00
CA SER A 634 -19.07 37.59 9.21
C SER A 634 -19.57 38.62 10.25
N GLY A 635 -20.55 39.45 9.91
CA GLY A 635 -21.02 40.56 10.75
C GLY A 635 -20.08 41.77 10.77
N ILE A 636 -19.12 41.83 9.83
CA ILE A 636 -18.21 42.97 9.64
C ILE A 636 -18.95 44.10 8.92
N SER A 637 -18.88 45.30 9.49
CA SER A 637 -19.35 46.53 8.85
C SER A 637 -18.26 47.03 7.90
N TRP A 638 -18.42 46.70 6.62
CA TRP A 638 -17.50 47.12 5.54
C TRP A 638 -17.74 48.55 5.03
N ASP A 639 -18.87 49.13 5.44
CA ASP A 639 -19.26 50.53 5.25
C ASP A 639 -18.66 51.45 6.32
N ASP A 640 -18.34 50.93 7.51
CA ASP A 640 -17.60 51.67 8.54
C ASP A 640 -16.09 51.69 8.25
N SER A 641 -15.55 52.89 8.03
CA SER A 641 -14.14 53.10 7.72
C SER A 641 -13.18 52.57 8.80
N VAL A 642 -13.56 52.67 10.08
CA VAL A 642 -12.73 52.24 11.21
C VAL A 642 -12.68 50.72 11.28
N SER A 643 -13.83 50.06 11.17
CA SER A 643 -13.95 48.60 11.15
C SER A 643 -13.19 48.02 9.96
N LYS A 644 -13.39 48.58 8.76
CA LYS A 644 -12.64 48.21 7.56
C LYS A 644 -11.13 48.29 7.78
N GLU A 645 -10.64 49.43 8.29
CA GLU A 645 -9.21 49.62 8.51
C GLU A 645 -8.65 48.60 9.52
N ARG A 646 -9.33 48.34 10.63
CA ARG A 646 -8.91 47.34 11.63
C ARG A 646 -8.79 45.94 11.03
N TYR A 647 -9.75 45.52 10.21
CA TYR A 647 -9.71 44.22 9.54
C TYR A 647 -8.61 44.13 8.49
N CYS A 648 -8.45 45.15 7.64
CA CYS A 648 -7.37 45.17 6.64
C CYS A 648 -6.00 45.18 7.32
N GLN A 649 -5.83 45.90 8.44
CA GLN A 649 -4.59 45.89 9.21
C GLN A 649 -4.28 44.53 9.81
N LEU A 650 -5.27 43.89 10.44
CA LEU A 650 -5.14 42.54 11.01
C LEU A 650 -4.77 41.51 9.93
N LEU A 651 -5.57 41.44 8.87
CA LEU A 651 -5.37 40.46 7.79
C LEU A 651 -4.05 40.72 7.04
N GLY A 652 -3.68 41.98 6.84
CA GLY A 652 -2.40 42.35 6.23
C GLY A 652 -1.21 41.92 7.08
N LEU A 653 -1.29 42.00 8.42
CA LEU A 653 -0.22 41.50 9.30
C LEU A 653 -0.05 39.98 9.18
N ILE A 654 -1.15 39.24 9.04
CA ILE A 654 -1.12 37.78 8.84
C ILE A 654 -0.51 37.44 7.47
N ILE A 655 -0.81 38.21 6.42
CA ILE A 655 -0.33 37.95 5.04
C ILE A 655 1.14 38.33 4.86
N PHE A 656 1.53 39.53 5.31
CA PHE A 656 2.83 40.14 5.03
C PHE A 656 3.82 40.01 6.19
N GLY A 657 3.40 39.42 7.31
CA GLY A 657 4.27 39.09 8.43
C GLY A 657 5.45 38.26 7.96
N LYS A 658 6.68 38.70 8.27
CA LYS A 658 7.90 37.94 7.95
C LYS A 658 8.05 36.69 8.82
N MET A 659 7.40 36.69 9.98
CA MET A 659 7.34 35.57 10.91
C MET A 659 5.87 35.36 11.28
N PRO A 660 5.46 34.12 11.57
CA PRO A 660 4.13 33.84 12.10
C PRO A 660 3.92 34.60 13.42
N LEU A 661 2.87 35.42 13.50
CA LEU A 661 2.59 36.27 14.66
C LEU A 661 1.53 35.63 15.57
N SER A 662 1.76 35.65 16.88
CA SER A 662 0.76 35.26 17.87
C SER A 662 -0.32 36.34 18.02
N ILE A 663 -1.40 36.00 18.74
CA ILE A 663 -2.45 36.96 19.10
C ILE A 663 -1.87 38.15 19.86
N ASP A 664 -0.92 37.90 20.77
CA ASP A 664 -0.34 38.93 21.63
C ASP A 664 0.61 39.85 20.83
N ASP A 665 1.38 39.29 19.88
CA ASP A 665 2.22 40.08 18.97
C ASP A 665 1.36 41.01 18.10
N ILE A 666 0.25 40.49 17.58
CA ILE A 666 -0.70 41.26 16.76
C ILE A 666 -1.36 42.34 17.59
N GLU A 667 -1.79 42.04 18.83
CA GLU A 667 -2.38 43.02 19.74
C GLU A 667 -1.39 44.15 20.07
N ALA A 668 -0.13 43.82 20.35
CA ALA A 668 0.94 44.79 20.58
C ALA A 668 1.19 45.68 19.35
N LEU A 669 1.17 45.10 18.14
CA LEU A 669 1.38 45.83 16.89
C LEU A 669 0.18 46.70 16.49
N LEU A 670 -1.04 46.24 16.71
CA LEU A 670 -2.27 46.94 16.33
C LEU A 670 -2.70 47.98 17.35
N GLY A 671 -2.40 47.76 18.64
CA GLY A 671 -2.85 48.61 19.75
C GLY A 671 -4.32 48.42 20.11
N PHE A 672 -4.93 47.32 19.67
CA PHE A 672 -6.28 46.88 20.04
C PHE A 672 -6.35 45.36 19.99
N SER A 673 -7.26 44.76 20.76
CA SER A 673 -7.39 43.31 20.80
C SER A 673 -8.02 42.76 19.51
N PRO A 674 -7.37 41.82 18.80
CA PRO A 674 -7.89 41.25 17.55
C PRO A 674 -8.92 40.14 17.78
N ARG A 675 -9.18 39.73 19.03
CA ARG A 675 -9.96 38.52 19.38
C ARG A 675 -11.37 38.50 18.76
N ILE A 676 -12.10 39.61 18.86
CA ILE A 676 -13.46 39.73 18.27
C ILE A 676 -13.40 39.72 16.73
N LEU A 677 -12.32 40.23 16.14
CA LEU A 677 -12.16 40.26 14.69
C LEU A 677 -11.89 38.86 14.15
N LEU A 678 -11.02 38.12 14.85
CA LEU A 678 -10.67 36.73 14.55
C LEU A 678 -11.85 35.78 14.71
N SER A 679 -12.66 35.96 15.76
CA SER A 679 -13.82 35.10 16.02
C SER A 679 -14.90 35.18 14.93
N ARG A 680 -14.90 36.24 14.13
CA ARG A 680 -15.84 36.43 13.01
C ARG A 680 -15.38 35.80 11.70
N LEU A 681 -14.15 35.30 11.64
CA LEU A 681 -13.52 34.71 10.45
C LEU A 681 -12.99 33.29 10.73
N THR A 682 -13.57 32.58 11.69
CA THR A 682 -13.18 31.20 12.08
C THR A 682 -13.29 30.18 10.95
N SER A 683 -14.10 30.44 9.93
CA SER A 683 -14.21 29.55 8.76
C SER A 683 -12.96 29.59 7.86
N VAL A 684 -12.19 30.68 7.90
CA VAL A 684 -11.03 30.94 7.02
C VAL A 684 -9.72 31.17 7.78
N LEU A 685 -9.78 31.45 9.08
CA LEU A 685 -8.64 31.63 9.98
C LEU A 685 -8.56 30.54 11.06
N HIS A 686 -7.35 30.07 11.30
CA HIS A 686 -7.00 29.26 12.45
C HIS A 686 -6.30 30.14 13.49
N TYR A 687 -6.86 30.22 14.69
CA TYR A 687 -6.23 30.87 15.83
C TYR A 687 -6.43 30.02 17.09
N LYS A 688 -5.36 29.82 17.84
CA LYS A 688 -5.35 29.19 19.17
C LYS A 688 -4.49 30.01 20.12
N PRO A 689 -4.74 29.98 21.44
CA PRO A 689 -3.85 30.61 22.40
C PRO A 689 -2.42 30.09 22.23
N ASN A 690 -1.43 30.99 22.24
CA ASN A 690 0.01 30.69 22.09
C ASN A 690 0.44 30.05 20.76
N GLU A 691 -0.43 30.00 19.75
CA GLU A 691 -0.06 29.60 18.39
C GLU A 691 -0.12 30.80 17.45
N PRO A 692 0.72 30.81 16.39
CA PRO A 692 0.62 31.83 15.37
C PRO A 692 -0.73 31.78 14.63
N ILE A 693 -1.27 32.96 14.33
CA ILE A 693 -2.47 33.08 13.52
C ILE A 693 -2.13 32.78 12.06
N ARG A 694 -2.97 31.95 11.42
CA ARG A 694 -2.77 31.56 10.03
C ARG A 694 -4.10 31.39 9.30
N PHE A 695 -4.07 31.54 7.98
CA PHE A 695 -5.18 31.11 7.13
C PHE A 695 -5.27 29.58 7.15
N TYR A 696 -6.48 29.03 7.06
CA TYR A 696 -6.62 27.60 6.76
C TYR A 696 -6.04 27.24 5.40
N HIS A 697 -6.00 28.21 4.48
CA HIS A 697 -5.42 28.01 3.17
C HIS A 697 -4.97 29.33 2.53
N ALA A 698 -3.87 29.28 1.78
CA ALA A 698 -3.24 30.45 1.17
C ALA A 698 -4.16 31.20 0.18
N SER A 699 -5.12 30.53 -0.47
CA SER A 699 -6.02 31.17 -1.44
C SER A 699 -6.88 32.30 -0.87
N PHE A 700 -7.20 32.28 0.43
CA PHE A 700 -7.91 33.41 1.03
C PHE A 700 -7.02 34.65 1.14
N GLY A 701 -5.74 34.48 1.48
CA GLY A 701 -4.75 35.55 1.42
C GLY A 701 -4.58 36.06 -0.01
N ASP A 702 -4.47 35.16 -0.99
CA ASP A 702 -4.36 35.51 -2.42
C ASP A 702 -5.58 36.32 -2.90
N TYR A 703 -6.80 35.94 -2.48
CA TYR A 703 -8.04 36.66 -2.76
C TYR A 703 -8.00 38.10 -2.22
N LEU A 704 -7.55 38.30 -0.99
CA LEU A 704 -7.53 39.61 -0.34
C LEU A 704 -6.54 40.60 -0.99
N VAL A 705 -5.46 40.11 -1.61
CA VAL A 705 -4.43 40.94 -2.24
C VAL A 705 -4.57 41.02 -3.77
N SER A 706 -5.57 40.36 -4.35
CA SER A 706 -5.73 40.26 -5.79
C SER A 706 -5.91 41.66 -6.44
N PRO A 707 -5.11 42.01 -7.47
CA PRO A 707 -5.25 43.28 -8.20
C PRO A 707 -6.61 43.45 -8.87
N ASP A 708 -7.29 42.37 -9.23
CA ASP A 708 -8.61 42.41 -9.86
C ASP A 708 -9.71 42.89 -8.90
N ARG A 709 -9.39 42.97 -7.60
CA ARG A 709 -10.30 43.28 -6.51
C ARG A 709 -10.04 44.64 -5.85
N LEU A 710 -9.31 45.54 -6.52
CA LEU A 710 -9.00 46.89 -6.01
C LEU A 710 -10.22 47.70 -5.56
N LYS A 711 -11.42 47.38 -6.07
CA LYS A 711 -12.68 48.05 -5.74
C LYS A 711 -13.39 47.44 -4.53
N ASP A 712 -12.99 46.25 -4.09
CA ASP A 712 -13.62 45.54 -2.98
C ASP A 712 -13.27 46.22 -1.65
N ALA A 713 -14.22 46.28 -0.72
CA ALA A 713 -14.03 46.99 0.54
C ALA A 713 -12.94 46.37 1.43
N TRP A 714 -12.67 45.08 1.27
CA TRP A 714 -11.71 44.29 2.05
C TRP A 714 -10.34 44.10 1.36
N HIS A 715 -10.12 44.70 0.18
CA HIS A 715 -8.86 44.58 -0.53
C HIS A 715 -7.68 45.15 0.27
N ILE A 716 -6.55 44.43 0.27
CA ILE A 716 -5.34 44.79 1.01
C ILE A 716 -4.24 45.19 0.03
N ASP A 717 -3.96 46.49 0.00
CA ASP A 717 -2.86 47.04 -0.79
C ASP A 717 -1.50 46.64 -0.18
N THR A 718 -0.75 45.84 -0.93
CA THR A 718 0.56 45.32 -0.53
C THR A 718 1.56 46.42 -0.21
N SER A 719 1.58 47.50 -0.99
CA SER A 719 2.56 48.59 -0.84
C SER A 719 2.25 49.42 0.41
N ARG A 720 0.97 49.76 0.59
CA ARG A 720 0.48 50.51 1.75
C ARG A 720 0.69 49.72 3.04
N HIS A 721 0.40 48.42 3.02
CA HIS A 721 0.56 47.58 4.22
C HIS A 721 2.02 47.33 4.58
N ASN A 722 2.90 47.13 3.60
CA ASN A 722 4.34 47.06 3.85
C ASN A 722 4.89 48.35 4.47
N GLN A 723 4.37 49.52 4.08
CA GLN A 723 4.72 50.79 4.72
C GLN A 723 4.20 50.87 6.16
N TYR A 724 2.97 50.40 6.41
CA TYR A 724 2.39 50.32 7.75
C TYR A 724 3.19 49.42 8.71
N ILE A 725 3.65 48.25 8.24
CA ILE A 725 4.51 47.37 9.06
C ILE A 725 5.83 48.07 9.40
N ARG A 726 6.48 48.71 8.42
CA ARG A 726 7.77 49.40 8.64
C ARG A 726 7.70 50.52 9.67
N THR A 727 6.58 51.22 9.78
CA THR A 727 6.41 52.32 10.74
C THR A 727 6.12 51.85 12.17
N ARG A 728 5.66 50.61 12.35
CA ARG A 728 5.39 50.01 13.67
C ARG A 728 6.41 48.97 14.14
N SER A 729 7.23 48.42 13.24
CA SER A 729 8.43 47.64 13.60
C SER A 729 9.47 48.35 14.49
N PRO A 730 9.56 49.69 14.64
CA PRO A 730 10.49 50.29 15.61
C PRO A 730 10.11 50.05 17.08
N ARG A 731 8.96 49.41 17.35
CA ARG A 731 8.47 49.08 18.69
C ARG A 731 8.67 47.61 19.10
N ILE A 732 9.43 46.82 18.33
CA ILE A 732 9.81 45.44 18.65
C ILE A 732 11.32 45.27 18.48
#